data_AF-A0A2L0UBJ4-F1
#
_entry.id   AF-A0A2L0UBJ4-F1
#
_cell.length_a   1.000
_cell.length_b   1.000
_cell.length_c   1.000
_cell.angle_alpha   90.00
_cell.angle_beta   90.00
_cell.angle_gamma   90.00
#
_symmetry.space_group_name_H-M   'P 1'
#
loop_
_entity.id
_entity.type
_entity.pdbx_description
1 polymer ?
#
loop_
_entity_poly.entity_id
_entity_poly.type
_entity_poly.pdbx_seq_one_letter_code
_entity_poly.pdbx_strand_id
1 'polypeptide(L)'
;MGRNAKGALRNIGAYFGERKRLRGKPSPALGKCASVTGVKAIRRFTVRTVLPESIAPLGKLAGNLRWSWHLPTSRLFEEIDPVAWEESGHDPVSFLGSVTREQLQQLAGDEKLVRRIQELGADLESYLTEPRWYQGLGDDAPRSIAYFSPEYGISAVLPQYSGGLGILAGDHLKSASDLGVPLVGVGLLYQAGYFKQSLSRDAWQQETYPVLDPDGLPLTLLREEDGSAAKVVLPLPNGRQLSAHIWRADVGRVPLLLLDSNVSENDDAARNVTDRLYGGGGDQRLQQELLLGMGGVKALRIFQRLTGIPAPEVFHTNEGHAGFLGIERIRELMDPSNESPMSWEEALTAGRASTVFTTHTPVPAGIDRFDRAQIEHFFHAGLAPAVPTDRVLALGAENYADGDPTKFNMAVMGLRLAQRANGVAKLHGEVSRGMFSGLWPGFDAREVPITSVTNGVHVPSWVDPQIADFALSHFGAESVLDAQWSKVYDVPDTDIWALRRSLRSNLVDDVRRRLRASWKKRGAADAELTWTDSVLDPDVLTIGFARRVPTYKRLTLMLRDPARLKALLLHPKHPIQLVIAGKSHPADEQGKRMIQDLVRFTDDPEVRHRIVFLPNYDIAMALTLFPGCDVWLNNPLRPLEACGTSGMKAAINGGLNLSVLDGWWDEMYDGDNGWAIPTANNGASADERDDIEA
;
A
#
# COMPACT_ATOMS: atom_id res chain seq x y z
N MET A 1 4.23 31.12 50.34
CA MET A 1 3.66 32.18 51.20
C MET A 1 2.34 32.59 50.57
N GLY A 2 1.21 31.95 50.89
CA GLY A 2 0.38 32.21 52.08
C GLY A 2 -0.47 33.48 51.82
N ARG A 3 -1.80 33.49 51.84
CA ARG A 3 -2.77 32.61 52.47
C ARG A 3 -4.19 32.89 51.92
N ASN A 4 -5.03 31.87 52.06
CA ASN A 4 -6.45 31.88 52.47
C ASN A 4 -7.52 32.51 51.57
N ALA A 5 -8.78 32.08 51.60
CA ALA A 5 -9.47 30.85 52.06
C ALA A 5 -10.97 31.17 51.97
N LYS A 6 -11.78 30.13 51.66
CA LYS A 6 -13.23 29.98 52.00
C LYS A 6 -14.19 30.96 51.29
N GLY A 7 -15.36 30.56 50.81
CA GLY A 7 -16.10 29.31 50.90
C GLY A 7 -17.60 29.59 50.80
N ALA A 8 -18.37 28.56 50.41
CA ALA A 8 -19.81 28.37 50.61
C ALA A 8 -20.77 29.33 49.86
N LEU A 9 -21.48 28.85 48.83
CA LEU A 9 -22.72 28.04 48.85
C LEU A 9 -24.01 28.87 49.01
N ARG A 10 -24.92 28.58 48.06
CA ARG A 10 -26.39 28.47 48.14
C ARG A 10 -27.28 29.58 47.57
N ASN A 11 -28.11 29.07 46.64
CA ASN A 11 -29.56 29.18 46.51
C ASN A 11 -30.12 30.21 45.52
N ILE A 12 -30.76 29.71 44.44
CA ILE A 12 -32.23 29.62 44.23
C ILE A 12 -32.82 31.03 44.02
N GLY A 13 -33.55 31.37 42.97
CA GLY A 13 -34.19 30.64 41.88
C GLY A 13 -35.36 31.51 41.39
N ALA A 14 -35.75 31.29 40.13
CA ALA A 14 -37.00 31.68 39.43
C ALA A 14 -37.57 33.11 39.62
N TYR A 15 -37.94 33.77 38.51
CA TYR A 15 -39.36 33.94 38.15
C TYR A 15 -39.55 34.71 36.82
N PHE A 16 -40.51 34.20 36.06
CA PHE A 16 -41.28 34.66 34.89
C PHE A 16 -41.26 36.16 34.48
N GLY A 17 -41.19 36.44 33.17
CA GLY A 17 -42.36 36.88 32.36
C GLY A 17 -42.01 38.27 31.77
N GLU A 18 -42.40 38.75 30.59
CA GLU A 18 -43.54 38.52 29.70
C GLU A 18 -43.21 38.98 28.27
N ARG A 19 -44.10 38.61 27.35
CA ARG A 19 -44.10 38.86 25.90
C ARG A 19 -44.37 40.33 25.53
N LYS A 20 -43.81 40.77 24.39
CA LYS A 20 -44.56 41.55 23.39
C LYS A 20 -43.92 41.45 21.99
N ARG A 21 -44.73 40.99 21.02
CA ARG A 21 -44.44 41.01 19.57
C ARG A 21 -44.72 42.41 19.02
N LEU A 22 -43.97 42.85 18.00
CA LEU A 22 -44.48 43.65 16.88
C LEU A 22 -43.53 43.53 15.66
N ARG A 23 -44.14 43.57 14.47
CA ARG A 23 -43.64 43.14 13.15
C ARG A 23 -42.76 44.20 12.45
N GLY A 24 -41.81 43.74 11.61
CA GLY A 24 -41.16 44.52 10.54
C GLY A 24 -40.29 43.64 9.65
N LYS A 25 -40.51 43.67 8.33
CA LYS A 25 -39.94 42.79 7.27
C LYS A 25 -38.48 43.18 6.85
N PRO A 26 -37.76 42.34 6.07
CA PRO A 26 -36.30 42.18 6.14
C PRO A 26 -35.51 42.80 4.96
N SER A 27 -34.20 43.00 5.15
CA SER A 27 -33.17 42.92 4.10
C SER A 27 -31.78 42.65 4.74
N PRO A 28 -30.85 41.95 4.08
CA PRO A 28 -29.96 40.98 4.72
C PRO A 28 -28.57 41.51 5.04
N ALA A 29 -28.02 41.11 6.19
CA ALA A 29 -26.60 41.22 6.48
C ALA A 29 -26.14 40.02 7.33
N LEU A 30 -25.23 39.25 6.73
CA LEU A 30 -24.20 38.39 7.33
C LEU A 30 -24.58 37.56 8.57
N GLY A 31 -25.00 36.31 8.32
CA GLY A 31 -25.02 35.24 9.31
C GLY A 31 -23.87 34.27 9.10
N LYS A 32 -22.97 34.20 10.09
CA LYS A 32 -21.92 33.17 10.25
C LYS A 32 -22.53 31.77 10.05
N CYS A 33 -21.96 31.00 9.13
CA CYS A 33 -22.31 29.59 8.97
C CYS A 33 -21.71 28.82 10.16
N ALA A 34 -22.58 28.27 11.00
CA ALA A 34 -22.20 27.37 12.08
C ALA A 34 -21.58 26.11 11.46
N SER A 35 -20.41 25.72 11.98
CA SER A 35 -19.76 24.46 11.70
C SER A 35 -20.72 23.32 12.00
N VAL A 36 -21.15 22.61 10.96
CA VAL A 36 -21.82 21.31 11.12
C VAL A 36 -20.75 20.35 11.62
N THR A 37 -20.77 20.05 12.91
CA THR A 37 -20.06 18.92 13.50
C THR A 37 -20.57 17.66 12.82
N GLY A 38 -19.70 17.02 12.04
CA GLY A 38 -20.01 15.76 11.38
C GLY A 38 -20.43 14.72 12.41
N VAL A 39 -21.69 14.30 12.33
CA VAL A 39 -22.20 13.14 13.07
C VAL A 39 -21.44 11.93 12.53
N LYS A 40 -20.51 11.37 13.30
CA LYS A 40 -19.90 10.05 13.02
C LYS A 40 -21.06 9.05 12.91
N ALA A 41 -21.16 8.37 11.77
CA ALA A 41 -22.25 7.47 11.46
C ALA A 41 -22.40 6.37 12.53
N ILE A 42 -23.66 6.03 12.79
CA ILE A 42 -24.16 5.00 13.68
C ILE A 42 -23.49 3.66 13.36
N ARG A 43 -23.07 2.90 14.38
CA ARG A 43 -22.58 1.50 14.29
C ARG A 43 -23.38 0.75 13.22
N ARG A 44 -22.72 0.39 12.11
CA ARG A 44 -23.30 -0.58 11.17
C ARG A 44 -23.21 -1.94 11.85
N PHE A 45 -24.36 -2.60 11.99
CA PHE A 45 -24.39 -3.99 12.46
C PHE A 45 -24.22 -4.88 11.24
N THR A 46 -23.01 -5.38 11.01
CA THR A 46 -22.76 -6.40 10.00
C THR A 46 -23.21 -7.74 10.57
N VAL A 47 -24.39 -8.21 10.15
CA VAL A 47 -24.89 -9.54 10.53
C VAL A 47 -24.13 -10.58 9.69
N ARG A 48 -23.27 -11.38 10.33
CA ARG A 48 -22.67 -12.54 9.65
C ARG A 48 -23.78 -13.53 9.31
N THR A 49 -24.04 -13.70 8.02
CA THR A 49 -25.00 -14.68 7.50
C THR A 49 -24.56 -16.08 7.88
N VAL A 50 -25.44 -16.83 8.55
CA VAL A 50 -25.21 -18.27 8.77
C VAL A 50 -25.45 -18.97 7.43
N LEU A 51 -24.36 -19.41 6.80
CA LEU A 51 -24.43 -20.15 5.54
C LEU A 51 -24.98 -21.57 5.79
N PRO A 52 -25.87 -22.09 4.92
CA PRO A 52 -26.22 -23.50 4.91
C PRO A 52 -24.97 -24.39 4.82
N GLU A 53 -25.00 -25.55 5.48
CA GLU A 53 -23.85 -26.46 5.57
C GLU A 53 -23.28 -26.85 4.20
N SER A 54 -24.16 -27.07 3.21
CA SER A 54 -23.77 -27.43 1.84
C SER A 54 -22.90 -26.37 1.15
N ILE A 55 -23.07 -25.09 1.49
CA ILE A 55 -22.33 -23.95 0.91
C ILE A 55 -21.44 -23.22 1.93
N ALA A 56 -21.25 -23.79 3.13
CA ALA A 56 -20.38 -23.24 4.17
C ALA A 56 -18.95 -22.87 3.70
N PRO A 57 -18.32 -23.61 2.75
CA PRO A 57 -17.01 -23.22 2.22
C PRO A 57 -16.95 -21.82 1.59
N LEU A 58 -18.07 -21.26 1.12
CA LEU A 58 -18.12 -19.89 0.59
C LEU A 58 -17.57 -18.86 1.59
N GLY A 59 -17.86 -19.02 2.89
CA GLY A 59 -17.37 -18.11 3.92
C GLY A 59 -15.84 -18.14 4.04
N LYS A 60 -15.22 -19.32 3.94
CA LYS A 60 -13.75 -19.46 3.94
C LYS A 60 -13.14 -18.88 2.67
N LEU A 61 -13.75 -19.16 1.51
CA LEU A 61 -13.30 -18.65 0.21
C LEU A 61 -13.37 -17.13 0.14
N ALA A 62 -14.40 -16.51 0.72
CA ALA A 62 -14.52 -15.05 0.79
C ALA A 62 -13.53 -14.42 1.78
N GLY A 63 -13.31 -15.07 2.93
CA GLY A 63 -12.46 -14.54 4.01
C GLY A 63 -10.96 -14.67 3.76
N ASN A 64 -10.51 -15.62 2.92
CA ASN A 64 -9.10 -15.79 2.60
C ASN A 64 -8.73 -15.03 1.32
N LEU A 65 -7.81 -14.08 1.41
CA LEU A 65 -7.45 -13.16 0.33
C LEU A 65 -6.84 -13.84 -0.92
N ARG A 66 -6.55 -15.15 -0.89
CA ARG A 66 -6.12 -15.93 -2.07
C ARG A 66 -7.05 -15.75 -3.26
N TRP A 67 -8.35 -15.53 -3.05
CA TRP A 67 -9.28 -15.25 -4.15
C TRP A 67 -8.81 -14.10 -5.06
N SER A 68 -8.01 -13.16 -4.54
CA SER A 68 -7.53 -12.01 -5.32
C SER A 68 -6.41 -12.33 -6.31
N TRP A 69 -5.88 -13.55 -6.30
CA TRP A 69 -4.96 -14.07 -7.34
C TRP A 69 -5.29 -15.51 -7.73
N HIS A 70 -6.46 -16.01 -7.32
CA HIS A 70 -6.97 -17.33 -7.69
C HIS A 70 -8.25 -17.19 -8.50
N LEU A 71 -8.07 -17.16 -9.82
CA LEU A 71 -9.14 -16.90 -10.79
C LEU A 71 -10.37 -17.81 -10.64
N PRO A 72 -10.24 -19.14 -10.41
CA PRO A 72 -11.41 -20.00 -10.22
C PRO A 72 -12.30 -19.59 -9.05
N THR A 73 -11.70 -19.10 -7.95
CA THR A 73 -12.45 -18.59 -6.78
C THR A 73 -13.08 -17.24 -7.07
N SER A 74 -12.37 -16.33 -7.74
CA SER A 74 -12.95 -15.03 -8.14
C SER A 74 -14.17 -15.20 -9.06
N ARG A 75 -14.03 -16.03 -10.11
CA ARG A 75 -15.12 -16.35 -11.06
C ARG A 75 -16.32 -17.02 -10.39
N LEU A 76 -16.12 -17.80 -9.33
CA LEU A 76 -17.23 -18.37 -8.57
C LEU A 76 -18.18 -17.28 -8.07
N PHE A 77 -17.67 -16.19 -7.49
CA PHE A 77 -18.52 -15.10 -6.98
C PHE A 77 -19.19 -14.32 -8.10
N GLU A 78 -18.47 -14.04 -9.18
CA GLU A 78 -19.02 -13.39 -10.38
C GLU A 78 -20.17 -14.21 -11.00
N GLU A 79 -20.01 -15.53 -11.13
CA GLU A 79 -21.01 -16.40 -11.76
C GLU A 79 -22.27 -16.59 -10.91
N ILE A 80 -22.16 -16.48 -9.58
CA ILE A 80 -23.33 -16.60 -8.67
C ILE A 80 -24.32 -15.47 -8.95
N ASP A 81 -23.83 -14.22 -8.99
CA ASP A 81 -24.63 -13.05 -9.34
C ASP A 81 -23.71 -11.94 -9.89
N PRO A 82 -23.62 -11.79 -11.23
CA PRO A 82 -22.72 -10.82 -11.83
C PRO A 82 -23.05 -9.37 -11.47
N VAL A 83 -24.33 -9.07 -11.19
CA VAL A 83 -24.77 -7.71 -10.86
C VAL A 83 -24.35 -7.39 -9.43
N ALA A 84 -24.66 -8.27 -8.47
CA ALA A 84 -24.25 -8.09 -7.08
C ALA A 84 -22.72 -8.09 -6.93
N TRP A 85 -22.00 -8.84 -7.78
CA TRP A 85 -20.54 -8.84 -7.82
C TRP A 85 -19.95 -7.48 -8.25
N GLU A 86 -20.53 -6.85 -9.26
CA GLU A 86 -20.12 -5.50 -9.69
C GLU A 86 -20.49 -4.45 -8.63
N GLU A 87 -21.69 -4.53 -8.05
CA GLU A 87 -22.16 -3.60 -7.02
C GLU A 87 -21.37 -3.70 -5.70
N SER A 88 -20.86 -4.90 -5.37
CA SER A 88 -19.98 -5.09 -4.21
C SER A 88 -18.57 -4.54 -4.41
N GLY A 89 -18.22 -4.14 -5.63
CA GLY A 89 -16.87 -3.69 -5.99
C GLY A 89 -15.87 -4.84 -6.04
N HIS A 90 -16.32 -6.03 -6.47
CA HIS A 90 -15.52 -7.26 -6.54
C HIS A 90 -14.96 -7.69 -5.18
N ASP A 91 -15.74 -7.47 -4.12
CA ASP A 91 -15.44 -7.92 -2.76
C ASP A 91 -16.33 -9.10 -2.36
N PRO A 92 -15.78 -10.31 -2.20
CA PRO A 92 -16.53 -11.48 -1.76
C PRO A 92 -17.23 -11.31 -0.42
N VAL A 93 -16.66 -10.54 0.52
CA VAL A 93 -17.25 -10.34 1.85
C VAL A 93 -18.47 -9.43 1.75
N SER A 94 -18.33 -8.28 1.10
CA SER A 94 -19.45 -7.38 0.78
C SER A 94 -20.53 -8.09 -0.05
N PHE A 95 -20.12 -8.88 -1.05
CA PHE A 95 -21.03 -9.71 -1.85
C PHE A 95 -21.89 -10.61 -0.96
N LEU A 96 -21.27 -11.45 -0.12
CA LEU A 96 -22.03 -12.35 0.77
C LEU A 96 -22.90 -11.59 1.78
N GLY A 97 -22.50 -10.40 2.20
CA GLY A 97 -23.31 -9.51 3.03
C GLY A 97 -24.53 -8.92 2.32
N SER A 98 -24.51 -8.85 0.99
CA SER A 98 -25.62 -8.35 0.17
C SER A 98 -26.66 -9.44 -0.20
N VAL A 99 -26.27 -10.72 -0.14
CA VAL A 99 -27.14 -11.84 -0.51
C VAL A 99 -28.14 -12.16 0.60
N THR A 100 -29.43 -12.23 0.25
CA THR A 100 -30.52 -12.54 1.18
C THR A 100 -30.52 -14.00 1.62
N ARG A 101 -31.19 -14.32 2.72
CA ARG A 101 -31.32 -15.69 3.23
C ARG A 101 -32.01 -16.61 2.21
N GLU A 102 -33.03 -16.10 1.54
CA GLU A 102 -33.79 -16.82 0.52
C GLU A 102 -32.89 -17.15 -0.69
N GLN A 103 -32.06 -16.20 -1.14
CA GLN A 103 -31.07 -16.45 -2.19
C GLN A 103 -30.04 -17.50 -1.75
N LEU A 104 -29.51 -17.41 -0.51
CA LEU A 104 -28.59 -18.44 0.00
C LEU A 104 -29.20 -19.85 0.02
N GLN A 105 -30.50 -19.98 0.31
CA GLN A 105 -31.21 -21.26 0.23
C GLN A 105 -31.36 -21.75 -1.22
N GLN A 106 -31.60 -20.85 -2.17
CA GLN A 106 -31.64 -21.20 -3.60
C GLN A 106 -30.28 -21.69 -4.09
N LEU A 107 -29.19 -20.98 -3.74
CA LEU A 107 -27.82 -21.40 -4.07
C LEU A 107 -27.50 -22.77 -3.47
N ALA A 108 -27.94 -23.03 -2.24
CA ALA A 108 -27.77 -24.32 -1.58
C ALA A 108 -28.58 -25.46 -2.21
N GLY A 109 -29.59 -25.15 -3.04
CA GLY A 109 -30.38 -26.12 -3.79
C GLY A 109 -29.84 -26.45 -5.19
N ASP A 110 -28.87 -25.68 -5.70
CA ASP A 110 -28.20 -25.97 -6.97
C ASP A 110 -27.03 -26.96 -6.77
N GLU A 111 -27.27 -28.23 -7.09
CA GLU A 111 -26.28 -29.30 -6.90
C GLU A 111 -24.96 -29.05 -7.64
N LYS A 112 -24.99 -28.42 -8.83
CA LYS A 112 -23.77 -28.15 -9.60
C LYS A 112 -22.93 -27.07 -8.93
N LEU A 113 -23.59 -25.99 -8.50
CA LEU A 113 -22.93 -24.90 -7.78
C LEU A 113 -22.37 -25.37 -6.44
N VAL A 114 -23.16 -26.11 -5.66
CA VAL A 114 -22.74 -26.70 -4.38
C VAL A 114 -21.48 -27.55 -4.56
N ARG A 115 -21.46 -28.43 -5.56
CA ARG A 115 -20.29 -29.26 -5.85
C ARG A 115 -19.05 -28.39 -6.16
N ARG A 116 -19.20 -27.37 -6.98
CA ARG A 116 -18.08 -26.45 -7.32
C ARG A 116 -17.58 -25.67 -6.10
N ILE A 117 -18.48 -25.22 -5.23
CA ILE A 117 -18.12 -24.57 -3.95
C ILE A 117 -17.30 -25.51 -3.08
N GLN A 118 -17.72 -26.78 -2.98
CA GLN A 118 -17.01 -27.79 -2.19
C GLN A 118 -15.65 -28.13 -2.78
N GLU A 119 -15.54 -28.29 -4.10
CA GLU A 119 -14.28 -28.54 -4.80
C GLU A 119 -13.29 -27.39 -4.57
N LEU A 120 -13.73 -26.13 -4.69
CA LEU A 120 -12.89 -24.96 -4.41
C LEU A 120 -12.53 -24.83 -2.92
N GLY A 121 -13.44 -25.22 -2.02
CA GLY A 121 -13.16 -25.31 -0.59
C GLY A 121 -12.07 -26.33 -0.27
N ALA A 122 -12.13 -27.51 -0.90
CA ALA A 122 -11.11 -28.55 -0.77
C ALA A 122 -9.77 -28.12 -1.39
N ASP A 123 -9.79 -27.44 -2.54
CA ASP A 123 -8.60 -26.84 -3.15
C ASP A 123 -7.95 -25.82 -2.21
N LEU A 124 -8.73 -24.95 -1.57
CA LEU A 124 -8.17 -24.02 -0.57
C LEU A 124 -7.56 -24.77 0.60
N GLU A 125 -8.19 -25.82 1.12
CA GLU A 125 -7.66 -26.59 2.25
C GLU A 125 -6.34 -27.30 1.89
N SER A 126 -6.28 -27.96 0.73
CA SER A 126 -5.04 -28.52 0.17
C SER A 126 -3.99 -27.42 -0.02
N TYR A 127 -4.40 -26.28 -0.58
CA TYR A 127 -3.53 -25.12 -0.73
C TYR A 127 -3.00 -24.58 0.58
N LEU A 128 -3.67 -24.74 1.72
CA LEU A 128 -3.21 -24.24 3.01
C LEU A 128 -2.34 -25.24 3.78
N THR A 129 -2.54 -26.54 3.57
CA THR A 129 -2.00 -27.59 4.43
C THR A 129 -0.86 -28.38 3.82
N GLU A 130 -0.84 -28.58 2.49
CA GLU A 130 0.18 -29.41 1.86
C GLU A 130 1.58 -28.76 1.90
N PRO A 131 2.67 -29.54 1.95
CA PRO A 131 4.01 -28.99 1.81
C PRO A 131 4.19 -28.25 0.47
N ARG A 132 4.93 -27.14 0.51
CA ARG A 132 5.36 -26.37 -0.67
C ARG A 132 6.88 -26.39 -0.79
N TRP A 133 7.41 -25.63 -1.74
CA TRP A 133 8.85 -25.51 -1.99
C TRP A 133 9.66 -25.26 -0.71
N TYR A 134 9.22 -24.36 0.17
CA TYR A 134 9.98 -23.99 1.37
C TYR A 134 10.21 -25.16 2.33
N GLN A 135 9.24 -26.07 2.46
CA GLN A 135 9.37 -27.25 3.31
C GLN A 135 10.46 -28.22 2.81
N GLY A 136 10.90 -28.10 1.56
CA GLY A 136 12.01 -28.87 0.99
C GLY A 136 13.41 -28.35 1.35
N LEU A 137 13.53 -27.19 2.00
CA LEU A 137 14.83 -26.59 2.35
C LEU A 137 15.55 -27.24 3.53
N GLY A 138 14.86 -28.11 4.28
CA GLY A 138 15.41 -28.79 5.47
C GLY A 138 15.38 -27.94 6.75
N ASP A 139 15.93 -28.50 7.83
CA ASP A 139 15.79 -27.97 9.19
C ASP A 139 16.63 -26.71 9.48
N ASP A 140 17.58 -26.36 8.60
CA ASP A 140 18.40 -25.14 8.71
C ASP A 140 17.64 -23.87 8.29
N ALA A 141 16.51 -24.02 7.58
CA ALA A 141 15.69 -22.89 7.18
C ALA A 141 14.89 -22.34 8.37
N PRO A 142 14.73 -21.00 8.49
CA PRO A 142 13.97 -20.42 9.59
C PRO A 142 12.56 -20.99 9.72
N ARG A 143 12.16 -21.37 10.92
CA ARG A 143 10.82 -21.95 11.16
C ARG A 143 9.69 -20.92 11.15
N SER A 144 10.03 -19.65 11.33
CA SER A 144 9.08 -18.54 11.33
C SER A 144 9.81 -17.22 11.07
N ILE A 145 9.21 -16.37 10.24
CA ILE A 145 9.74 -15.08 9.81
C ILE A 145 8.70 -14.01 10.07
N ALA A 146 9.07 -12.91 10.73
CA ALA A 146 8.18 -11.76 10.89
C ALA A 146 8.57 -10.65 9.91
N TYR A 147 7.62 -10.19 9.10
CA TYR A 147 7.82 -9.15 8.10
C TYR A 147 7.00 -7.91 8.45
N PHE A 148 7.67 -6.82 8.83
CA PHE A 148 7.03 -5.60 9.29
C PHE A 148 7.03 -4.54 8.20
N SER A 149 5.86 -3.97 7.92
CA SER A 149 5.72 -2.86 6.98
C SER A 149 4.59 -1.92 7.39
N PRO A 150 4.71 -0.60 7.14
CA PRO A 150 3.62 0.33 7.39
C PRO A 150 2.49 0.21 6.39
N GLU A 151 2.67 -0.47 5.25
CA GLU A 151 1.65 -0.64 4.21
C GLU A 151 1.70 -2.03 3.55
N TYR A 152 0.53 -2.52 3.12
CA TYR A 152 0.35 -3.79 2.40
C TYR A 152 -0.69 -3.63 1.27
N GLY A 153 -0.24 -3.81 0.02
CA GLY A 153 -1.06 -3.78 -1.19
C GLY A 153 -1.47 -5.17 -1.63
N ILE A 154 -2.44 -5.78 -0.93
CA ILE A 154 -2.91 -7.13 -1.25
C ILE A 154 -3.96 -7.13 -2.36
N SER A 155 -5.04 -6.37 -2.15
CA SER A 155 -6.20 -6.26 -3.05
C SER A 155 -6.83 -4.89 -2.88
N ALA A 156 -7.60 -4.43 -3.88
CA ALA A 156 -8.33 -3.17 -3.82
C ALA A 156 -9.35 -3.10 -2.66
N VAL A 157 -9.84 -4.25 -2.18
CA VAL A 157 -10.81 -4.33 -1.07
C VAL A 157 -10.18 -4.01 0.29
N LEU A 158 -8.86 -4.18 0.42
CA LEU A 158 -8.10 -3.89 1.63
C LEU A 158 -7.09 -2.77 1.32
N PRO A 159 -7.52 -1.50 1.24
CA PRO A 159 -6.72 -0.39 0.75
C PRO A 159 -5.72 0.14 1.80
N GLN A 160 -4.88 -0.74 2.33
CA GLN A 160 -3.86 -0.48 3.35
C GLN A 160 -2.50 -0.14 2.73
N TYR A 161 -2.49 0.62 1.62
CA TYR A 161 -1.29 0.98 0.87
C TYR A 161 -1.41 2.33 0.15
N SER A 162 -0.26 2.93 -0.16
CA SER A 162 -0.16 4.19 -0.91
C SER A 162 0.63 4.07 -2.21
N GLY A 163 1.58 3.14 -2.31
CA GLY A 163 2.52 3.08 -3.42
C GLY A 163 3.35 1.81 -3.49
N GLY A 164 4.53 1.91 -4.09
CA GLY A 164 5.38 0.77 -4.44
C GLY A 164 5.88 -0.06 -3.26
N LEU A 165 6.12 0.56 -2.09
CA LEU A 165 6.58 -0.13 -0.88
C LEU A 165 5.53 -1.15 -0.40
N GLY A 166 4.27 -0.73 -0.29
CA GLY A 166 3.17 -1.57 0.14
C GLY A 166 2.77 -2.60 -0.90
N ILE A 167 2.85 -2.25 -2.18
CA ILE A 167 2.62 -3.21 -3.27
C ILE A 167 3.67 -4.33 -3.24
N LEU A 168 4.95 -4.00 -3.01
CA LEU A 168 6.00 -4.99 -2.82
C LEU A 168 5.74 -5.85 -1.58
N ALA A 169 5.39 -5.23 -0.44
CA ALA A 169 5.05 -5.96 0.78
C ALA A 169 3.90 -6.95 0.53
N GLY A 170 2.90 -6.56 -0.27
CA GLY A 170 1.81 -7.45 -0.66
C GLY A 170 2.26 -8.60 -1.56
N ASP A 171 3.08 -8.31 -2.57
CA ASP A 171 3.65 -9.32 -3.47
C ASP A 171 4.59 -10.29 -2.75
N HIS A 172 5.31 -9.84 -1.70
CA HIS A 172 6.08 -10.70 -0.81
C HIS A 172 5.17 -11.66 -0.05
N LEU A 173 4.05 -11.19 0.51
CA LEU A 173 3.16 -12.06 1.29
C LEU A 173 2.49 -13.11 0.39
N LYS A 174 2.11 -12.73 -0.83
CA LYS A 174 1.54 -13.66 -1.82
C LYS A 174 2.55 -14.70 -2.28
N SER A 175 3.77 -14.25 -2.63
CA SER A 175 4.87 -15.16 -3.01
C SER A 175 5.24 -16.10 -1.87
N ALA A 176 5.32 -15.58 -0.64
CA ALA A 176 5.56 -16.38 0.56
C ALA A 176 4.46 -17.43 0.77
N SER A 177 3.21 -17.07 0.51
CA SER A 177 2.07 -17.98 0.57
C SER A 177 2.18 -19.10 -0.47
N ASP A 178 2.48 -18.78 -1.72
CA ASP A 178 2.59 -19.78 -2.79
C ASP A 178 3.78 -20.74 -2.58
N LEU A 179 4.90 -20.20 -2.07
CA LEU A 179 6.12 -20.97 -1.76
C LEU A 179 6.06 -21.71 -0.42
N GLY A 180 5.06 -21.43 0.43
CA GLY A 180 4.92 -21.97 1.78
C GLY A 180 5.95 -21.48 2.79
N VAL A 181 6.50 -20.28 2.60
CA VAL A 181 7.39 -19.63 3.56
C VAL A 181 6.60 -19.33 4.84
N PRO A 182 7.08 -19.71 6.05
CA PRO A 182 6.37 -19.51 7.32
C PRO A 182 6.48 -18.06 7.79
N LEU A 183 5.87 -17.16 7.02
CA LEU A 183 5.94 -15.72 7.23
C LEU A 183 4.69 -15.21 7.95
N VAL A 184 4.86 -14.27 8.87
CA VAL A 184 3.79 -13.49 9.51
C VAL A 184 4.00 -12.01 9.18
N GLY A 185 3.03 -11.40 8.51
CA GLY A 185 3.04 -9.96 8.24
C GLY A 185 2.59 -9.16 9.45
N VAL A 186 3.17 -7.98 9.69
CA VAL A 186 2.77 -7.06 10.77
C VAL A 186 2.69 -5.63 10.26
N GLY A 187 1.52 -5.02 10.40
CA GLY A 187 1.21 -3.66 9.97
C GLY A 187 0.22 -2.94 10.87
N LEU A 188 -0.26 -1.79 10.41
CA LEU A 188 -1.32 -1.02 11.06
C LEU A 188 -2.60 -1.10 10.23
N LEU A 189 -3.77 -1.07 10.89
CA LEU A 189 -5.06 -0.94 10.23
C LEU A 189 -5.46 0.53 10.20
N TYR A 190 -5.24 1.22 9.08
CA TYR A 190 -5.65 2.61 8.91
C TYR A 190 -7.12 2.71 8.56
N GLN A 191 -7.89 3.48 9.35
CA GLN A 191 -9.33 3.66 9.19
C GLN A 191 -9.71 4.19 7.81
N ALA A 192 -8.94 5.13 7.24
CA ALA A 192 -9.22 5.71 5.94
C ALA A 192 -8.33 5.18 4.79
N GLY A 193 -7.45 4.21 5.07
CA GLY A 193 -6.36 3.86 4.15
C GLY A 193 -5.49 5.07 3.84
N TYR A 194 -5.15 5.29 2.57
CA TYR A 194 -4.44 6.49 2.11
C TYR A 194 -5.39 7.67 1.85
N PHE A 195 -6.01 7.72 0.66
CA PHE A 195 -7.16 8.57 0.34
C PHE A 195 -7.77 8.16 -1.02
N LYS A 196 -9.04 8.53 -1.22
CA LYS A 196 -9.69 8.49 -2.55
C LYS A 196 -9.53 9.84 -3.24
N GLN A 197 -9.01 9.79 -4.46
CA GLN A 197 -8.75 10.98 -5.27
C GLN A 197 -9.96 11.31 -6.15
N SER A 198 -10.30 12.58 -6.25
CA SER A 198 -11.17 13.12 -7.31
C SER A 198 -10.55 14.39 -7.89
N LEU A 199 -11.12 14.86 -9.00
CA LEU A 199 -10.74 16.13 -9.60
C LEU A 199 -11.90 17.11 -9.45
N SER A 200 -11.57 18.36 -9.14
CA SER A 200 -12.52 19.47 -9.21
C SER A 200 -12.78 19.91 -10.66
N ARG A 201 -13.70 20.87 -10.85
CA ARG A 201 -13.94 21.51 -12.16
C ARG A 201 -12.66 22.08 -12.76
N ASP A 202 -11.86 22.75 -11.94
CA ASP A 202 -10.60 23.39 -12.34
C ASP A 202 -9.43 22.40 -12.43
N ALA A 203 -9.71 21.09 -12.52
CA ALA A 203 -8.73 20.01 -12.59
C ALA A 203 -7.81 19.88 -11.36
N TRP A 204 -8.14 20.54 -10.25
CA TRP A 204 -7.39 20.40 -8.99
C TRP A 204 -7.72 19.07 -8.30
N GLN A 205 -6.69 18.41 -7.77
CA GLN A 205 -6.83 17.19 -6.98
C GLN A 205 -7.59 17.46 -5.67
N GLN A 206 -8.58 16.63 -5.38
CA GLN A 206 -9.33 16.62 -4.13
C GLN A 206 -9.20 15.26 -3.45
N GLU A 207 -9.05 15.28 -2.12
CA GLU A 207 -8.95 14.09 -1.30
C GLU A 207 -10.24 13.84 -0.51
N THR A 208 -10.64 12.58 -0.44
CA THR A 208 -11.69 12.11 0.46
C THR A 208 -11.17 10.92 1.27
N TYR A 209 -11.63 10.82 2.51
CA TYR A 209 -11.18 9.82 3.49
C TYR A 209 -12.37 8.99 3.96
N PRO A 210 -12.86 8.05 3.13
CA PRO A 210 -13.94 7.16 3.56
C PRO A 210 -13.44 6.27 4.70
N VAL A 211 -14.19 6.25 5.80
CA VAL A 211 -13.89 5.38 6.94
C VAL A 211 -14.28 3.94 6.58
N LEU A 212 -13.31 3.04 6.67
CA LEU A 212 -13.48 1.61 6.52
C LEU A 212 -14.11 1.05 7.79
N ASP A 213 -15.05 0.11 7.61
CA ASP A 213 -15.62 -0.69 8.68
C ASP A 213 -14.87 -2.03 8.72
N PRO A 214 -14.03 -2.31 9.73
CA PRO A 214 -13.26 -3.54 9.79
C PRO A 214 -14.12 -4.82 9.73
N ASP A 215 -15.36 -4.77 10.24
CA ASP A 215 -16.28 -5.91 10.23
C ASP A 215 -16.82 -6.22 8.82
N GLY A 216 -16.73 -5.26 7.88
CA GLY A 216 -17.07 -5.44 6.48
C GLY A 216 -15.88 -5.79 5.59
N LEU A 217 -14.69 -5.98 6.16
CA LEU A 217 -13.48 -6.37 5.44
C LEU A 217 -13.19 -7.86 5.64
N PRO A 218 -12.32 -8.49 4.81
CA PRO A 218 -11.82 -9.85 5.03
C PRO A 218 -10.82 -9.91 6.21
N LEU A 219 -11.27 -9.47 7.38
CA LEU A 219 -10.54 -9.37 8.63
C LEU A 219 -11.25 -10.16 9.72
N THR A 220 -10.46 -10.78 10.58
CA THR A 220 -10.95 -11.42 11.80
C THR A 220 -10.28 -10.77 13.01
N LEU A 221 -11.09 -10.27 13.94
CA LEU A 221 -10.58 -9.79 15.23
C LEU A 221 -10.00 -10.96 16.02
N LEU A 222 -8.73 -10.86 16.41
CA LEU A 222 -8.11 -11.84 17.28
C LEU A 222 -8.71 -11.74 18.69
N ARG A 223 -9.04 -12.89 19.28
CA ARG A 223 -9.70 -12.97 20.59
C ARG A 223 -8.89 -13.81 21.56
N GLU A 224 -8.95 -13.42 22.83
CA GLU A 224 -8.47 -14.23 23.95
C GLU A 224 -9.39 -15.44 24.17
N GLU A 225 -8.94 -16.38 25.00
CA GLU A 225 -9.70 -17.60 25.33
C GLU A 225 -11.08 -17.31 25.95
N ASP A 226 -11.21 -16.18 26.65
CA ASP A 226 -12.47 -15.72 27.26
C ASP A 226 -13.41 -15.01 26.25
N GLY A 227 -13.00 -14.91 24.98
CA GLY A 227 -13.74 -14.26 23.91
C GLY A 227 -13.56 -12.73 23.84
N SER A 228 -12.84 -12.11 24.78
CA SER A 228 -12.48 -10.70 24.72
C SER A 228 -11.53 -10.39 23.56
N ALA A 229 -11.50 -9.14 23.11
CA ALA A 229 -10.61 -8.75 22.02
C ALA A 229 -9.15 -8.76 22.49
N ALA A 230 -8.28 -9.44 21.75
CA ALA A 230 -6.84 -9.42 22.01
C ALA A 230 -6.32 -8.00 21.80
N LYS A 231 -5.53 -7.51 22.75
CA LYS A 231 -5.14 -6.10 22.83
C LYS A 231 -3.67 -5.94 23.17
N VAL A 232 -3.00 -5.01 22.50
CA VAL A 232 -1.68 -4.50 22.91
C VAL A 232 -1.83 -3.16 23.59
N VAL A 233 -0.93 -2.86 24.53
CA VAL A 233 -0.89 -1.59 25.25
C VAL A 233 0.53 -1.05 25.25
N LEU A 234 0.69 0.21 24.84
CA LEU A 234 1.93 0.96 24.96
C LEU A 234 1.73 2.15 25.90
N PRO A 235 2.63 2.40 26.86
CA PRO A 235 2.58 3.60 27.66
C PRO A 235 2.89 4.83 26.80
N LEU A 236 2.18 5.92 27.08
CA LEU A 236 2.38 7.23 26.47
C LEU A 236 2.72 8.27 27.55
N PRO A 237 3.32 9.42 27.18
CA PRO A 237 3.60 10.49 28.13
C PRO A 237 2.39 10.95 28.94
N ASN A 238 2.65 11.51 30.12
CA ASN A 238 1.64 11.98 31.08
C ASN A 238 0.73 10.87 31.64
N GLY A 239 1.23 9.63 31.72
CA GLY A 239 0.48 8.49 32.24
C GLY A 239 -0.64 8.00 31.32
N ARG A 240 -0.66 8.45 30.06
CA ARG A 240 -1.60 8.00 29.04
C ARG A 240 -1.21 6.61 28.54
N GLN A 241 -2.11 5.96 27.83
CA GLN A 241 -1.87 4.67 27.20
C GLN A 241 -2.40 4.67 25.77
N LEU A 242 -1.70 3.96 24.89
CA LEU A 242 -2.14 3.63 23.54
C LEU A 242 -2.52 2.15 23.54
N SER A 243 -3.81 1.87 23.50
CA SER A 243 -4.32 0.51 23.30
C SER A 243 -4.59 0.25 21.81
N ALA A 244 -4.37 -0.96 21.34
CA ALA A 244 -4.78 -1.36 19.99
C ALA A 244 -5.29 -2.80 19.97
N HIS A 245 -6.37 -3.03 19.21
CA HIS A 245 -6.84 -4.37 18.88
C HIS A 245 -5.97 -4.98 17.77
N ILE A 246 -5.96 -6.32 17.71
CA ILE A 246 -5.23 -7.08 16.70
C ILE A 246 -6.23 -7.69 15.72
N TRP A 247 -6.23 -7.21 14.48
CA TRP A 247 -6.97 -7.81 13.38
C TRP A 247 -6.07 -8.74 12.57
N ARG A 248 -6.62 -9.83 12.05
CA ARG A 248 -5.91 -10.78 11.17
C ARG A 248 -6.55 -10.81 9.79
N ALA A 249 -5.75 -10.61 8.75
CA ALA A 249 -6.08 -10.94 7.37
C ALA A 249 -5.35 -12.23 6.97
N ASP A 250 -6.02 -13.15 6.31
CA ASP A 250 -5.40 -14.39 5.83
C ASP A 250 -5.02 -14.23 4.35
N VAL A 251 -3.73 -13.97 4.08
CA VAL A 251 -3.17 -13.81 2.72
C VAL A 251 -2.71 -15.17 2.22
N GLY A 252 -3.67 -15.98 1.74
CA GLY A 252 -3.40 -17.39 1.47
C GLY A 252 -2.99 -18.09 2.77
N ARG A 253 -1.75 -18.59 2.83
CA ARG A 253 -1.13 -19.22 4.00
C ARG A 253 -0.56 -18.22 5.02
N VAL A 254 -0.33 -16.98 4.61
CA VAL A 254 0.40 -15.99 5.40
C VAL A 254 -0.59 -15.16 6.24
N PRO A 255 -0.56 -15.26 7.58
CA PRO A 255 -1.33 -14.36 8.43
C PRO A 255 -0.70 -12.96 8.43
N LEU A 256 -1.51 -11.94 8.21
CA LEU A 256 -1.15 -10.53 8.33
C LEU A 256 -1.87 -9.93 9.55
N LEU A 257 -1.10 -9.53 10.56
CA LEU A 257 -1.60 -8.86 11.75
C LEU A 257 -1.63 -7.34 11.52
N LEU A 258 -2.79 -6.73 11.74
CA LEU A 258 -3.01 -5.29 11.59
C LEU A 258 -3.49 -4.71 12.92
N LEU A 259 -2.72 -3.76 13.46
CA LEU A 259 -3.02 -3.13 14.73
C LEU A 259 -3.94 -1.92 14.53
N ASP A 260 -5.04 -1.87 15.27
CA ASP A 260 -6.07 -0.83 15.20
C ASP A 260 -6.19 -0.09 16.55
N SER A 261 -5.85 1.20 16.56
CA SER A 261 -5.94 2.02 17.76
C SER A 261 -7.31 2.65 17.96
N ASN A 262 -8.28 2.44 17.07
CA ASN A 262 -9.64 2.95 17.16
C ASN A 262 -10.51 2.20 18.19
N VAL A 263 -10.02 2.12 19.42
CA VAL A 263 -10.67 1.41 20.51
C VAL A 263 -11.32 2.40 21.48
N SER A 264 -12.44 2.00 22.08
CA SER A 264 -13.24 2.88 22.94
C SER A 264 -12.51 3.35 24.20
N GLU A 265 -11.49 2.62 24.63
CA GLU A 265 -10.69 2.95 25.82
C GLU A 265 -9.66 4.06 25.57
N ASN A 266 -9.27 4.26 24.31
CA ASN A 266 -8.34 5.32 23.94
C ASN A 266 -9.03 6.69 23.95
N ASP A 267 -8.27 7.72 24.31
CA ASP A 267 -8.64 9.11 24.03
C ASP A 267 -8.61 9.42 22.52
N ASP A 268 -9.16 10.57 22.13
CA ASP A 268 -9.29 10.93 20.71
C ASP A 268 -7.94 10.98 19.98
N ALA A 269 -6.86 11.43 20.65
CA ALA A 269 -5.54 11.47 20.03
C ALA A 269 -4.98 10.06 19.80
N ALA A 270 -5.12 9.15 20.76
CA ALA A 270 -4.69 7.76 20.65
C ALA A 270 -5.53 6.98 19.62
N ARG A 271 -6.84 7.23 19.54
CA ARG A 271 -7.71 6.66 18.49
C ARG A 271 -7.28 7.07 17.09
N ASN A 272 -6.79 8.29 16.93
CA ASN A 272 -6.39 8.82 15.63
C ASN A 272 -4.97 8.37 15.21
N VAL A 273 -4.20 7.66 16.05
CA VAL A 273 -2.89 7.11 15.63
C VAL A 273 -3.03 6.27 14.35
N THR A 274 -4.11 5.50 14.25
CA THR A 274 -4.44 4.69 13.06
C THR A 274 -5.52 5.33 12.18
N ASP A 275 -5.65 6.66 12.16
CA ASP A 275 -6.64 7.36 11.30
C ASP A 275 -6.35 7.14 9.81
N ARG A 276 -5.13 7.50 9.36
CA ARG A 276 -4.76 7.44 7.95
C ARG A 276 -3.29 7.09 7.74
N LEU A 277 -3.01 6.42 6.64
CA LEU A 277 -1.66 6.05 6.19
C LEU A 277 -0.89 7.32 5.79
N TYR A 278 0.33 7.47 6.33
CA TYR A 278 1.19 8.66 6.16
C TYR A 278 0.49 9.98 6.53
N GLY A 279 -0.51 9.93 7.42
CA GLY A 279 -1.10 11.13 7.99
C GLY A 279 -0.48 11.54 9.31
N GLY A 280 -0.95 12.67 9.80
CA GLY A 280 -0.45 13.28 11.02
C GLY A 280 0.87 14.01 10.83
N GLY A 281 1.29 14.70 11.87
CA GLY A 281 2.61 15.33 11.97
C GLY A 281 3.12 15.22 13.40
N GLY A 282 4.43 15.34 13.57
CA GLY A 282 5.08 15.29 14.89
C GLY A 282 4.76 13.99 15.64
N ASP A 283 4.18 14.10 16.83
CA ASP A 283 3.95 12.99 17.76
C ASP A 283 3.09 11.86 17.18
N GLN A 284 2.11 12.17 16.35
CA GLN A 284 1.23 11.15 15.78
C GLN A 284 2.01 10.18 14.87
N ARG A 285 2.96 10.71 14.07
CA ARG A 285 3.80 9.90 13.20
C ARG A 285 4.72 8.99 13.99
N LEU A 286 5.35 9.51 15.06
CA LEU A 286 6.16 8.71 15.96
C LEU A 286 5.33 7.62 16.68
N GLN A 287 4.11 7.94 17.13
CA GLN A 287 3.21 6.96 17.74
C GLN A 287 2.81 5.84 16.78
N GLN A 288 2.65 6.13 15.49
CA GLN A 288 2.43 5.10 14.47
C GLN A 288 3.62 4.13 14.40
N GLU A 289 4.85 4.66 14.36
CA GLU A 289 6.06 3.82 14.28
C GLU A 289 6.33 3.04 15.57
N LEU A 290 6.03 3.63 16.73
CA LEU A 290 6.08 2.93 18.02
C LEU A 290 5.04 1.80 18.08
N LEU A 291 3.81 2.05 17.62
CA LEU A 291 2.76 1.03 17.55
C LEU A 291 3.12 -0.08 16.56
N LEU A 292 3.64 0.26 15.38
CA LEU A 292 4.09 -0.70 14.37
C LEU A 292 5.24 -1.56 14.89
N GLY A 293 6.28 -0.94 15.45
CA GLY A 293 7.47 -1.64 15.94
C GLY A 293 7.22 -2.39 17.25
N MET A 294 7.01 -1.66 18.35
CA MET A 294 6.88 -2.26 19.68
C MET A 294 5.52 -2.95 19.86
N GLY A 295 4.44 -2.30 19.44
CA GLY A 295 3.11 -2.90 19.47
C GLY A 295 3.02 -4.14 18.57
N GLY A 296 3.67 -4.11 17.41
CA GLY A 296 3.73 -5.25 16.49
C GLY A 296 4.44 -6.47 17.07
N VAL A 297 5.57 -6.31 17.76
CA VAL A 297 6.23 -7.43 18.48
C VAL A 297 5.32 -7.99 19.57
N LYS A 298 4.66 -7.13 20.36
CA LYS A 298 3.67 -7.60 21.38
C LYS A 298 2.51 -8.36 20.73
N ALA A 299 2.02 -7.88 19.59
CA ALA A 299 0.96 -8.56 18.83
C ALA A 299 1.40 -9.94 18.33
N LEU A 300 2.64 -10.07 17.85
CA LEU A 300 3.22 -11.37 17.47
C LEU A 300 3.28 -12.32 18.66
N ARG A 301 3.69 -11.87 19.86
CA ARG A 301 3.71 -12.72 21.06
C ARG A 301 2.31 -13.19 21.45
N ILE A 302 1.31 -12.31 21.38
CA ILE A 302 -0.09 -12.68 21.63
C ILE A 302 -0.57 -13.69 20.59
N PHE A 303 -0.30 -13.44 19.30
CA PHE A 303 -0.69 -14.35 18.22
C PHE A 303 -0.03 -15.73 18.36
N GLN A 304 1.26 -15.76 18.71
CA GLN A 304 2.02 -16.98 19.00
C GLN A 304 1.39 -17.77 20.15
N ARG A 305 1.08 -17.11 21.28
CA ARG A 305 0.44 -17.73 22.43
C ARG A 305 -0.91 -18.34 22.07
N LEU A 306 -1.73 -17.61 21.28
CA LEU A 306 -3.10 -18.01 20.96
C LEU A 306 -3.19 -19.09 19.88
N THR A 307 -2.22 -19.14 18.95
CA THR A 307 -2.28 -20.08 17.81
C THR A 307 -1.27 -21.21 17.90
N GLY A 308 -0.28 -21.13 18.80
CA GLY A 308 0.77 -22.13 18.94
C GLY A 308 1.80 -22.13 17.82
N ILE A 309 1.79 -21.13 16.92
CA ILE A 309 2.81 -21.04 15.87
C ILE A 309 4.21 -20.82 16.47
N PRO A 310 5.29 -21.23 15.77
CA PRO A 310 6.65 -20.95 16.23
C PRO A 310 6.95 -19.45 16.33
N ALA A 311 7.75 -19.10 17.35
CA ALA A 311 8.29 -17.74 17.48
C ALA A 311 9.16 -17.39 16.26
N PRO A 312 9.07 -16.15 15.72
CA PRO A 312 9.93 -15.74 14.61
C PRO A 312 11.42 -15.81 14.97
N GLU A 313 12.19 -16.42 14.09
CA GLU A 313 13.66 -16.52 14.18
C GLU A 313 14.33 -15.37 13.39
N VAL A 314 13.61 -14.81 12.42
CA VAL A 314 14.05 -13.67 11.61
C VAL A 314 13.00 -12.55 11.66
N PHE A 315 13.47 -11.32 11.80
CA PHE A 315 12.67 -10.09 11.78
C PHE A 315 13.13 -9.21 10.61
N HIS A 316 12.22 -8.94 9.68
CA HIS A 316 12.48 -8.12 8.51
C HIS A 316 11.79 -6.76 8.67
N THR A 317 12.57 -5.69 8.70
CA THR A 317 12.12 -4.30 8.65
C THR A 317 12.06 -3.80 7.20
N ASN A 318 10.85 -3.59 6.70
CA ASN A 318 10.62 -2.98 5.39
C ASN A 318 10.64 -1.45 5.51
N GLU A 319 11.81 -0.85 5.29
CA GLU A 319 12.15 0.55 5.62
C GLU A 319 12.22 0.83 7.14
N GLY A 320 12.74 2.03 7.50
CA GLY A 320 12.98 2.44 8.90
C GLY A 320 11.74 2.51 9.80
N HIS A 321 10.53 2.55 9.22
CA HIS A 321 9.27 2.78 9.94
C HIS A 321 8.97 1.78 11.06
N ALA A 322 9.48 0.55 10.95
CA ALA A 322 9.27 -0.51 11.94
C ALA A 322 10.49 -0.70 12.87
N GLY A 323 11.49 0.19 12.81
CA GLY A 323 12.76 -0.01 13.50
C GLY A 323 12.66 -0.17 15.03
N PHE A 324 11.61 0.38 15.67
CA PHE A 324 11.36 0.19 17.10
C PHE A 324 11.07 -1.27 17.50
N LEU A 325 10.80 -2.17 16.54
CA LEU A 325 10.74 -3.61 16.83
C LEU A 325 12.05 -4.12 17.44
N GLY A 326 13.20 -3.59 17.01
CA GLY A 326 14.48 -4.01 17.57
C GLY A 326 14.64 -3.58 19.03
N ILE A 327 14.07 -2.44 19.41
CA ILE A 327 14.09 -1.96 20.80
C ILE A 327 13.19 -2.81 21.70
N GLU A 328 11.98 -3.16 21.24
CA GLU A 328 11.10 -4.07 22.00
C GLU A 328 11.75 -5.45 22.20
N ARG A 329 12.42 -5.98 21.18
CA ARG A 329 13.16 -7.25 21.29
C ARG A 329 14.35 -7.16 22.26
N ILE A 330 15.12 -6.07 22.23
CA ILE A 330 16.17 -5.83 23.22
C ILE A 330 15.56 -5.75 24.62
N ARG A 331 14.42 -5.06 24.78
CA ARG A 331 13.68 -4.98 26.04
C ARG A 331 13.20 -6.34 26.54
N GLU A 332 12.75 -7.24 25.66
CA GLU A 332 12.40 -8.62 26.02
C GLU A 332 13.62 -9.39 26.55
N LEU A 333 14.78 -9.26 25.90
CA LEU A 333 16.01 -9.97 26.30
C LEU A 333 16.63 -9.43 27.60
N MET A 334 16.53 -8.12 27.83
CA MET A 334 17.03 -7.45 29.03
C MET A 334 16.06 -7.51 30.23
N ASP A 335 14.88 -8.11 30.07
CA ASP A 335 13.85 -8.12 31.11
C ASP A 335 14.38 -8.75 32.40
N PRO A 336 14.39 -8.04 33.55
CA PRO A 336 14.88 -8.57 34.82
C PRO A 336 14.11 -9.78 35.35
N SER A 337 12.91 -10.05 34.81
CA SER A 337 12.12 -11.23 35.15
C SER A 337 12.58 -12.51 34.44
N ASN A 338 13.46 -12.40 33.44
CA ASN A 338 14.05 -13.55 32.77
C ASN A 338 14.98 -14.32 33.73
N GLU A 339 15.11 -15.64 33.53
CA GLU A 339 16.05 -16.47 34.31
C GLU A 339 17.51 -16.04 34.14
N SER A 340 17.85 -15.49 32.97
CA SER A 340 19.17 -14.94 32.66
C SER A 340 19.00 -13.67 31.82
N PRO A 341 18.74 -12.51 32.46
CA PRO A 341 18.61 -11.24 31.77
C PRO A 341 19.91 -10.86 31.08
N MET A 342 19.83 -10.50 29.80
CA MET A 342 21.01 -10.07 29.03
C MET A 342 21.41 -8.64 29.38
N SER A 343 22.71 -8.35 29.28
CA SER A 343 23.19 -6.97 29.20
C SER A 343 22.78 -6.31 27.88
N TRP A 344 22.90 -4.98 27.80
CA TRP A 344 22.63 -4.24 26.56
C TRP A 344 23.44 -4.76 25.37
N GLU A 345 24.75 -5.01 25.54
CA GLU A 345 25.61 -5.43 24.43
C GLU A 345 25.27 -6.85 23.95
N GLU A 346 24.92 -7.76 24.87
CA GLU A 346 24.44 -9.11 24.53
C GLU A 346 23.09 -9.05 23.80
N ALA A 347 22.13 -8.30 24.34
CA ALA A 347 20.80 -8.16 23.75
C ALA A 347 20.84 -7.47 22.37
N LEU A 348 21.66 -6.43 22.20
CA LEU A 348 21.89 -5.78 20.92
C LEU A 348 22.50 -6.76 19.91
N THR A 349 23.50 -7.55 20.33
CA THR A 349 24.14 -8.55 19.45
C THR A 349 23.15 -9.62 19.00
N ALA A 350 22.37 -10.18 19.94
CA ALA A 350 21.35 -11.18 19.63
C ALA A 350 20.22 -10.61 18.74
N GLY A 351 19.76 -9.39 19.03
CA GLY A 351 18.77 -8.68 18.23
C GLY A 351 19.26 -8.43 16.80
N ARG A 352 20.50 -7.97 16.63
CA ARG A 352 21.13 -7.74 15.33
C ARG A 352 21.19 -9.01 14.50
N ALA A 353 21.69 -10.11 15.08
CA ALA A 353 21.92 -11.38 14.38
C ALA A 353 20.68 -11.93 13.64
N SER A 354 19.49 -11.57 14.12
CA SER A 354 18.19 -12.05 13.62
C SER A 354 17.37 -10.95 12.91
N THR A 355 17.98 -9.81 12.60
CA THR A 355 17.30 -8.67 11.94
C THR A 355 17.84 -8.41 10.54
N VAL A 356 16.93 -8.30 9.58
CA VAL A 356 17.17 -7.89 8.18
C VAL A 356 16.52 -6.53 7.95
N PHE A 357 17.27 -5.58 7.42
CA PHE A 357 16.78 -4.24 7.09
C PHE A 357 16.83 -3.98 5.59
N THR A 358 15.71 -3.57 5.00
CA THR A 358 15.68 -3.12 3.60
C THR A 358 15.41 -1.63 3.55
N THR A 359 16.25 -0.88 2.83
CA THR A 359 16.02 0.52 2.51
C THR A 359 15.41 0.65 1.12
N HIS A 360 14.37 1.48 0.98
CA HIS A 360 13.69 1.76 -0.29
C HIS A 360 13.89 3.20 -0.75
N THR A 361 14.55 4.01 0.08
CA THR A 361 14.59 5.45 -0.08
C THR A 361 15.91 5.86 -0.77
N PRO A 362 15.87 6.42 -1.99
CA PRO A 362 17.07 6.82 -2.73
C PRO A 362 17.57 8.23 -2.37
N VAL A 363 16.84 8.97 -1.53
CA VAL A 363 17.16 10.36 -1.15
C VAL A 363 17.01 10.61 0.35
N PRO A 364 17.94 11.33 1.01
CA PRO A 364 17.86 11.57 2.45
C PRO A 364 16.55 12.20 2.92
N ALA A 365 15.93 13.06 2.10
CA ALA A 365 14.67 13.74 2.43
C ALA A 365 13.45 12.80 2.56
N GLY A 366 13.53 11.57 2.04
CA GLY A 366 12.47 10.57 2.18
C GLY A 366 12.55 9.73 3.46
N ILE A 367 13.61 9.91 4.25
CA ILE A 367 13.83 9.14 5.49
C ILE A 367 13.20 9.89 6.67
N ASP A 368 12.37 9.19 7.43
CA ASP A 368 11.75 9.73 8.65
C ASP A 368 12.82 10.11 9.70
N ARG A 369 12.74 11.36 10.15
CA ARG A 369 13.57 11.93 11.21
C ARG A 369 12.68 12.58 12.27
N PHE A 370 12.94 12.24 13.52
CA PHE A 370 12.28 12.83 14.67
C PHE A 370 13.24 13.71 15.45
N ASP A 371 12.72 14.65 16.23
CA ASP A 371 13.55 15.38 17.18
C ASP A 371 14.01 14.43 18.28
N ARG A 372 15.30 14.48 18.63
CA ARG A 372 15.85 13.61 19.68
C ARG A 372 15.10 13.73 21.02
N ALA A 373 14.72 14.95 21.38
CA ALA A 373 13.94 15.24 22.59
C ALA A 373 12.55 14.60 22.56
N GLN A 374 11.97 14.45 21.36
CA GLN A 374 10.69 13.77 21.19
C GLN A 374 10.83 12.28 21.54
N ILE A 375 11.84 11.60 20.97
CA ILE A 375 12.12 10.19 21.30
C ILE A 375 12.33 10.02 22.80
N GLU A 376 13.16 10.86 23.39
CA GLU A 376 13.44 10.84 24.83
C GLU A 376 12.15 10.97 25.66
N HIS A 377 11.27 11.90 25.29
CA HIS A 377 9.99 12.11 25.97
C HIS A 377 9.10 10.85 25.99
N PHE A 378 9.01 10.13 24.86
CA PHE A 378 8.23 8.90 24.77
C PHE A 378 8.87 7.74 25.54
N PHE A 379 10.20 7.60 25.52
CA PHE A 379 10.86 6.53 26.27
C PHE A 379 10.78 6.72 27.79
N HIS A 380 10.85 7.97 28.27
CA HIS A 380 10.60 8.30 29.69
C HIS A 380 9.17 8.02 30.16
N ALA A 381 8.23 7.78 29.24
CA ALA A 381 6.89 7.31 29.59
C ALA A 381 6.84 5.83 30.00
N GLY A 382 7.96 5.10 29.91
CA GLY A 382 8.06 3.70 30.33
C GLY A 382 7.87 2.68 29.21
N LEU A 383 8.12 3.06 27.94
CA LEU A 383 8.04 2.15 26.79
C LEU A 383 8.96 0.92 26.97
N ALA A 384 10.19 1.14 27.42
CA ALA A 384 11.19 0.10 27.62
C ALA A 384 12.02 0.37 28.88
N PRO A 385 11.45 0.16 30.09
CA PRO A 385 12.07 0.63 31.35
C PRO A 385 13.41 -0.07 31.68
N ALA A 386 13.63 -1.28 31.15
CA ALA A 386 14.89 -2.00 31.29
C ALA A 386 15.98 -1.54 30.30
N VAL A 387 15.62 -0.75 29.29
CA VAL A 387 16.55 -0.32 28.24
C VAL A 387 16.97 1.13 28.49
N PRO A 388 18.29 1.42 28.61
CA PRO A 388 18.75 2.78 28.83
C PRO A 388 18.39 3.72 27.66
N THR A 389 17.67 4.81 27.94
CA THR A 389 17.22 5.76 26.92
C THR A 389 18.37 6.38 26.13
N ASP A 390 19.52 6.66 26.75
CA ASP A 390 20.71 7.17 26.08
C ASP A 390 21.24 6.22 25.00
N ARG A 391 21.16 4.90 25.24
CA ARG A 391 21.52 3.86 24.27
C ARG A 391 20.54 3.78 23.13
N VAL A 392 19.23 3.93 23.40
CA VAL A 392 18.22 4.05 22.34
C VAL A 392 18.51 5.26 21.45
N LEU A 393 18.71 6.44 22.06
CA LEU A 393 19.01 7.69 21.33
C LEU A 393 20.27 7.55 20.47
N ALA A 394 21.30 6.85 20.96
CA ALA A 394 22.52 6.59 20.22
C ALA A 394 22.29 5.73 18.95
N LEU A 395 21.27 4.87 18.91
CA LEU A 395 20.96 4.08 17.71
C LEU A 395 20.46 4.96 16.55
N GLY A 396 19.66 5.99 16.81
CA GLY A 396 19.19 6.90 15.75
C GLY A 396 20.07 8.12 15.51
N ALA A 397 21.13 8.32 16.30
CA ALA A 397 21.95 9.54 16.24
C ALA A 397 22.79 9.63 14.95
N GLU A 398 22.68 10.76 14.25
CA GLU A 398 23.53 11.09 13.10
C GLU A 398 24.84 11.76 13.58
N ASN A 399 25.73 10.98 14.20
CA ASN A 399 26.99 11.46 14.80
C ASN A 399 28.19 11.45 13.84
N TYR A 400 27.95 11.50 12.53
CA TYR A 400 28.94 11.58 11.47
C TYR A 400 29.04 13.00 10.91
N ALA A 401 30.07 13.29 10.10
CA ALA A 401 30.44 14.66 9.71
C ALA A 401 29.30 15.50 9.11
N ASP A 402 28.45 14.89 8.26
CA ASP A 402 27.30 15.55 7.61
C ASP A 402 25.95 15.22 8.28
N GLY A 403 25.99 14.65 9.49
CA GLY A 403 24.80 14.27 10.26
C GLY A 403 24.26 15.39 11.13
N ASP A 404 22.96 15.37 11.42
CA ASP A 404 22.32 16.26 12.39
C ASP A 404 22.18 15.56 13.77
N PRO A 405 23.01 15.89 14.77
CA PRO A 405 22.97 15.25 16.09
C PRO A 405 21.71 15.61 16.91
N THR A 406 20.91 16.58 16.45
CA THR A 406 19.62 16.94 17.08
C THR A 406 18.48 16.04 16.62
N LYS A 407 18.70 15.26 15.55
CA LYS A 407 17.72 14.37 14.95
C LYS A 407 17.95 12.91 15.33
N PHE A 408 16.87 12.17 15.29
CA PHE A 408 16.83 10.72 15.38
C PHE A 408 16.41 10.17 14.02
N ASN A 409 17.34 9.55 13.31
CA ASN A 409 17.12 9.01 11.98
C ASN A 409 16.75 7.52 12.06
N MET A 410 15.56 7.19 11.52
CA MET A 410 15.01 5.84 11.57
C MET A 410 15.78 4.83 10.72
N ALA A 411 16.34 5.24 9.57
CA ALA A 411 17.17 4.37 8.75
C ALA A 411 18.53 4.08 9.41
N VAL A 412 19.11 5.08 10.08
CA VAL A 412 20.35 4.90 10.87
C VAL A 412 20.12 3.90 12.00
N MET A 413 18.99 4.02 12.71
CA MET A 413 18.59 3.02 13.71
C MET A 413 18.42 1.63 13.08
N GLY A 414 17.73 1.53 11.94
CA GLY A 414 17.56 0.27 11.22
C GLY A 414 18.89 -0.42 10.88
N LEU A 415 19.86 0.32 10.34
CA LEU A 415 21.20 -0.19 10.01
C LEU A 415 21.98 -0.62 11.26
N ARG A 416 21.86 0.13 12.37
CA ARG A 416 22.49 -0.23 13.65
C ARG A 416 21.78 -1.35 14.41
N LEU A 417 20.55 -1.68 14.07
CA LEU A 417 19.81 -2.81 14.65
C LEU A 417 19.81 -4.06 13.77
N ALA A 418 20.29 -3.99 12.52
CA ALA A 418 20.30 -5.13 11.60
C ALA A 418 21.69 -5.72 11.36
N GLN A 419 21.76 -7.05 11.24
CA GLN A 419 22.96 -7.76 10.77
C GLN A 419 23.08 -7.75 9.25
N ARG A 420 21.95 -7.77 8.54
CA ARG A 420 21.89 -7.74 7.07
C ARG A 420 21.12 -6.49 6.64
N ALA A 421 21.69 -5.77 5.67
CA ALA A 421 21.04 -4.62 5.07
C ALA A 421 21.12 -4.70 3.53
N ASN A 422 20.04 -4.33 2.84
CA ASN A 422 20.01 -4.32 1.39
C ASN A 422 19.23 -3.12 0.81
N GLY A 423 19.68 -2.67 -0.35
CA GLY A 423 18.87 -1.90 -1.29
C GLY A 423 18.01 -2.82 -2.18
N VAL A 424 17.21 -2.20 -3.05
CA VAL A 424 16.11 -2.88 -3.79
C VAL A 424 16.34 -3.01 -5.28
N ALA A 425 17.54 -2.63 -5.73
CA ALA A 425 18.11 -2.79 -7.06
C ALA A 425 19.64 -2.68 -6.93
N LYS A 426 20.41 -3.10 -7.94
CA LYS A 426 21.87 -3.00 -7.94
C LYS A 426 22.33 -1.56 -7.81
N LEU A 427 21.86 -0.67 -8.70
CA LEU A 427 22.17 0.76 -8.66
C LEU A 427 21.74 1.40 -7.33
N HIS A 428 20.58 1.03 -6.79
CA HIS A 428 20.14 1.52 -5.49
C HIS A 428 21.03 1.06 -4.32
N GLY A 429 21.62 -0.12 -4.40
CA GLY A 429 22.63 -0.56 -3.43
C GLY A 429 23.85 0.36 -3.43
N GLU A 430 24.31 0.78 -4.60
CA GLU A 430 25.40 1.76 -4.74
C GLU A 430 25.03 3.12 -4.14
N VAL A 431 23.84 3.64 -4.48
CA VAL A 431 23.30 4.90 -3.92
C VAL A 431 23.20 4.81 -2.40
N SER A 432 22.66 3.72 -1.87
CA SER A 432 22.49 3.51 -0.42
C SER A 432 23.83 3.47 0.31
N ARG A 433 24.83 2.78 -0.26
CA ARG A 433 26.19 2.72 0.27
C ARG A 433 26.83 4.12 0.35
N GLY A 434 26.65 4.95 -0.68
CA GLY A 434 27.09 6.35 -0.65
C GLY A 434 26.37 7.17 0.43
N MET A 435 25.04 7.09 0.46
CA MET A 435 24.18 7.87 1.37
C MET A 435 24.47 7.59 2.85
N PHE A 436 24.82 6.35 3.20
CA PHE A 436 25.06 5.93 4.59
C PHE A 436 26.55 5.72 4.93
N SER A 437 27.47 6.11 4.03
CA SER A 437 28.92 5.93 4.22
C SER A 437 29.45 6.53 5.53
N GLY A 438 28.85 7.64 6.00
CA GLY A 438 29.21 8.27 7.27
C GLY A 438 29.09 7.36 8.50
N LEU A 439 28.31 6.28 8.44
CA LEU A 439 28.19 5.29 9.52
C LEU A 439 29.40 4.34 9.63
N TRP A 440 30.24 4.26 8.59
CA TRP A 440 31.44 3.42 8.54
C TRP A 440 32.68 4.28 8.24
N PRO A 441 33.10 5.16 9.16
CA PRO A 441 34.26 6.01 8.95
C PRO A 441 35.53 5.18 8.72
N GLY A 442 36.32 5.57 7.73
CA GLY A 442 37.57 4.88 7.36
C GLY A 442 37.41 3.77 6.32
N PHE A 443 36.20 3.48 5.85
CA PHE A 443 35.92 2.54 4.76
C PHE A 443 35.51 3.29 3.48
N ASP A 444 35.83 2.72 2.32
CA ASP A 444 35.31 3.21 1.04
C ASP A 444 33.80 2.93 0.98
N ALA A 445 33.03 3.80 0.31
CA ALA A 445 31.59 3.59 0.17
C ALA A 445 31.25 2.20 -0.40
N ARG A 446 32.07 1.63 -1.28
CA ARG A 446 31.87 0.28 -1.85
C ARG A 446 31.98 -0.84 -0.82
N GLU A 447 32.66 -0.61 0.31
CA GLU A 447 32.84 -1.58 1.39
C GLU A 447 31.74 -1.49 2.47
N VAL A 448 30.90 -0.45 2.40
CA VAL A 448 29.72 -0.33 3.28
C VAL A 448 28.84 -1.59 3.11
N PRO A 449 28.49 -2.30 4.20
CA PRO A 449 27.85 -3.61 4.15
C PRO A 449 26.34 -3.56 3.83
N ILE A 450 25.98 -2.81 2.78
CA ILE A 450 24.64 -2.74 2.21
C ILE A 450 24.71 -3.43 0.85
N THR A 451 24.01 -4.56 0.71
CA THR A 451 23.91 -5.33 -0.54
C THR A 451 22.71 -4.87 -1.38
N SER A 452 22.32 -5.66 -2.38
CA SER A 452 21.13 -5.43 -3.19
C SER A 452 20.34 -6.73 -3.34
N VAL A 453 19.02 -6.63 -3.17
CA VAL A 453 18.06 -7.67 -3.57
C VAL A 453 17.06 -6.97 -4.48
N THR A 454 17.17 -7.22 -5.78
CA THR A 454 16.30 -6.57 -6.78
C THR A 454 14.86 -6.99 -6.56
N ASN A 455 13.94 -6.03 -6.49
CA ASN A 455 12.53 -6.36 -6.29
C ASN A 455 11.98 -7.25 -7.41
N GLY A 456 10.89 -7.95 -7.10
CA GLY A 456 10.06 -8.65 -8.07
C GLY A 456 8.58 -8.27 -7.93
N VAL A 457 7.76 -8.87 -8.78
CA VAL A 457 6.30 -8.77 -8.72
C VAL A 457 5.68 -10.15 -8.69
N HIS A 458 4.55 -10.29 -8.00
CA HIS A 458 3.86 -11.57 -7.89
C HIS A 458 3.11 -11.90 -9.19
N VAL A 459 3.73 -12.70 -10.07
CA VAL A 459 3.24 -12.95 -11.44
C VAL A 459 1.74 -13.34 -11.48
N PRO A 460 1.24 -14.31 -10.68
CA PRO A 460 -0.18 -14.68 -10.70
C PRO A 460 -1.16 -13.55 -10.36
N SER A 461 -0.70 -12.51 -9.64
CA SER A 461 -1.54 -11.34 -9.35
C SER A 461 -1.60 -10.32 -10.49
N TRP A 462 -0.56 -10.26 -11.32
CA TRP A 462 -0.35 -9.13 -12.23
C TRP A 462 -0.44 -9.53 -13.70
N VAL A 463 -0.32 -10.82 -14.03
CA VAL A 463 -0.57 -11.31 -15.38
C VAL A 463 -2.07 -11.35 -15.66
N ASP A 464 -2.49 -10.86 -16.82
CA ASP A 464 -3.90 -10.96 -17.25
C ASP A 464 -4.28 -12.43 -17.49
N PRO A 465 -5.47 -12.88 -17.07
CA PRO A 465 -5.96 -14.22 -17.35
C PRO A 465 -5.89 -14.63 -18.81
N GLN A 466 -6.15 -13.73 -19.76
CA GLN A 466 -6.07 -14.06 -21.19
C GLN A 466 -4.64 -14.37 -21.61
N ILE A 467 -3.64 -13.71 -21.02
CA ILE A 467 -2.22 -14.00 -21.28
C ILE A 467 -1.85 -15.35 -20.67
N ALA A 468 -2.29 -15.63 -19.44
CA ALA A 468 -2.04 -16.91 -18.79
C ALA A 468 -2.67 -18.08 -19.57
N ASP A 469 -3.94 -17.94 -19.98
CA ASP A 469 -4.65 -18.93 -20.79
C ASP A 469 -4.00 -19.11 -22.17
N PHE A 470 -3.54 -18.01 -22.79
CA PHE A 470 -2.81 -18.05 -24.05
C PHE A 470 -1.49 -18.80 -23.93
N ALA A 471 -0.70 -18.51 -22.89
CA ALA A 471 0.56 -19.17 -22.60
C ALA A 471 0.36 -20.67 -22.33
N LEU A 472 -0.65 -21.04 -21.54
CA LEU A 472 -0.99 -22.45 -21.29
C LEU A 472 -1.37 -23.19 -22.57
N SER A 473 -2.16 -22.55 -23.45
CA SER A 473 -2.64 -23.16 -24.69
C SER A 473 -1.54 -23.34 -25.75
N HIS A 474 -0.60 -22.40 -25.84
CA HIS A 474 0.46 -22.43 -26.87
C HIS A 474 1.75 -23.09 -26.38
N PHE A 475 2.13 -22.92 -25.11
CA PHE A 475 3.41 -23.41 -24.58
C PHE A 475 3.28 -24.76 -23.87
N GLY A 476 2.07 -25.08 -23.37
CA GLY A 476 1.79 -26.21 -22.51
C GLY A 476 2.07 -25.92 -21.03
N ALA A 477 1.37 -26.62 -20.13
CA ALA A 477 1.46 -26.39 -18.68
C ALA A 477 2.88 -26.58 -18.12
N GLU A 478 3.63 -27.57 -18.61
CA GLU A 478 5.00 -27.85 -18.18
C GLU A 478 5.95 -26.67 -18.48
N SER A 479 5.78 -26.00 -19.64
CA SER A 479 6.64 -24.89 -20.04
C SER A 479 6.40 -23.60 -19.25
N VAL A 480 5.19 -23.42 -18.71
CA VAL A 480 4.89 -22.30 -17.80
C VAL A 480 5.55 -22.51 -16.44
N LEU A 481 5.65 -23.77 -15.98
CA LEU A 481 6.29 -24.12 -14.71
C LEU A 481 7.82 -24.06 -14.77
N ASP A 482 8.42 -24.46 -15.89
CA ASP A 482 9.88 -24.44 -16.11
C ASP A 482 10.40 -23.18 -16.84
N ALA A 483 9.60 -22.11 -16.87
CA ALA A 483 9.94 -20.80 -17.46
C ALA A 483 10.53 -20.86 -18.88
N GLN A 484 10.00 -21.72 -19.76
CA GLN A 484 10.45 -21.87 -21.15
C GLN A 484 9.83 -20.82 -22.08
N TRP A 485 10.05 -19.53 -21.77
CA TRP A 485 9.43 -18.41 -22.48
C TRP A 485 9.89 -18.27 -23.94
N SER A 486 10.98 -18.92 -24.35
CA SER A 486 11.44 -18.91 -25.75
C SER A 486 10.43 -19.53 -26.72
N LYS A 487 9.48 -20.35 -26.24
CA LYS A 487 8.38 -20.87 -27.07
C LYS A 487 7.46 -19.79 -27.62
N VAL A 488 7.51 -18.56 -27.09
CA VAL A 488 6.77 -17.44 -27.67
C VAL A 488 7.17 -17.16 -29.12
N TYR A 489 8.41 -17.46 -29.50
CA TYR A 489 8.89 -17.28 -30.88
C TYR A 489 8.30 -18.29 -31.88
N ASP A 490 7.64 -19.34 -31.39
CA ASP A 490 6.92 -20.30 -32.23
C ASP A 490 5.46 -19.88 -32.49
N VAL A 491 5.00 -18.82 -31.80
CA VAL A 491 3.63 -18.30 -31.92
C VAL A 491 3.54 -17.32 -33.09
N PRO A 492 2.53 -17.43 -33.97
CA PRO A 492 2.32 -16.45 -35.03
C PRO A 492 2.09 -15.03 -34.51
N ASP A 493 2.74 -14.04 -35.13
CA ASP A 493 2.57 -12.61 -34.79
C ASP A 493 1.09 -12.17 -34.81
N THR A 494 0.26 -12.75 -35.67
CA THR A 494 -1.17 -12.46 -35.75
C THR A 494 -1.92 -12.80 -34.47
N ASP A 495 -1.51 -13.86 -33.78
CA ASP A 495 -2.18 -14.36 -32.59
C ASP A 495 -1.77 -13.51 -31.38
N ILE A 496 -0.49 -13.15 -31.30
CA ILE A 496 0.02 -12.17 -30.32
C ILE A 496 -0.68 -10.83 -30.54
N TRP A 497 -0.78 -10.34 -31.78
CA TRP A 497 -1.44 -9.08 -32.09
C TRP A 497 -2.93 -9.11 -31.71
N ALA A 498 -3.64 -10.20 -32.00
CA ALA A 498 -5.04 -10.37 -31.62
C ALA A 498 -5.24 -10.34 -30.10
N LEU A 499 -4.38 -11.04 -29.34
CA LEU A 499 -4.36 -11.01 -27.88
C LEU A 499 -4.13 -9.59 -27.36
N ARG A 500 -3.07 -8.92 -27.83
CA ARG A 500 -2.72 -7.54 -27.43
C ARG A 500 -3.82 -6.54 -27.77
N ARG A 501 -4.51 -6.70 -28.90
CA ARG A 501 -5.68 -5.89 -29.27
C ARG A 501 -6.87 -6.14 -28.33
N SER A 502 -7.13 -7.39 -27.92
CA SER A 502 -8.17 -7.72 -26.93
C SER A 502 -7.92 -7.01 -25.60
N LEU A 503 -6.68 -7.12 -25.07
CA LEU A 503 -6.28 -6.45 -23.83
C LEU A 503 -6.42 -4.93 -23.92
N ARG A 504 -6.03 -4.32 -25.06
CA ARG A 504 -6.26 -2.90 -25.32
C ARG A 504 -7.74 -2.52 -25.34
N SER A 505 -8.59 -3.34 -25.96
CA SER A 505 -10.04 -3.09 -25.98
C SER A 505 -10.60 -3.03 -24.57
N ASN A 506 -10.21 -3.96 -23.69
CA ASN A 506 -10.63 -3.97 -22.30
C ASN A 506 -10.20 -2.70 -21.55
N LEU A 507 -8.96 -2.23 -21.77
CA LEU A 507 -8.48 -0.97 -21.21
C LEU A 507 -9.26 0.23 -21.75
N VAL A 508 -9.52 0.28 -23.06
CA VAL A 508 -10.29 1.38 -23.68
C VAL A 508 -11.69 1.46 -23.07
N ASP A 509 -12.38 0.33 -22.89
CA ASP A 509 -13.72 0.31 -22.28
C ASP A 509 -13.68 0.76 -20.81
N ASP A 510 -12.67 0.34 -20.05
CA ASP A 510 -12.45 0.79 -18.67
C ASP A 510 -12.13 2.29 -18.59
N VAL A 511 -11.30 2.81 -19.50
CA VAL A 511 -11.01 4.24 -19.64
C VAL A 511 -12.30 5.02 -19.88
N ARG A 512 -13.12 4.62 -20.84
CA ARG A 512 -14.37 5.32 -21.18
C ARG A 512 -15.31 5.39 -19.98
N ARG A 513 -15.48 4.27 -19.27
CA ARG A 513 -16.31 4.20 -18.05
C ARG A 513 -15.79 5.12 -16.95
N ARG A 514 -14.49 5.07 -16.65
CA ARG A 514 -13.85 5.88 -15.59
C ARG A 514 -13.81 7.35 -15.93
N LEU A 515 -13.53 7.70 -17.18
CA LEU A 515 -13.51 9.07 -17.66
C LEU A 515 -14.90 9.71 -17.54
N ARG A 516 -15.94 9.00 -18.00
CA ARG A 516 -17.34 9.45 -17.84
C ARG A 516 -17.68 9.68 -16.36
N ALA A 517 -17.33 8.75 -15.49
CA ALA A 517 -17.56 8.88 -14.05
C ALA A 517 -16.79 10.05 -13.41
N SER A 518 -15.54 10.28 -13.83
CA SER A 518 -14.71 11.41 -13.40
C SER A 518 -15.36 12.74 -13.78
N TRP A 519 -15.77 12.91 -15.03
CA TRP A 519 -16.41 14.14 -15.50
C TRP A 519 -17.78 14.38 -14.85
N LYS A 520 -18.57 13.33 -14.59
CA LYS A 520 -19.79 13.46 -13.77
C LYS A 520 -19.49 14.01 -12.38
N LYS A 521 -18.45 13.51 -11.71
CA LYS A 521 -18.02 14.02 -10.39
C LYS A 521 -17.53 15.47 -10.44
N ARG A 522 -16.94 15.89 -11.57
CA ARG A 522 -16.60 17.29 -11.86
C ARG A 522 -17.83 18.15 -12.14
N GLY A 523 -19.02 17.55 -12.25
CA GLY A 523 -20.30 18.24 -12.40
C GLY A 523 -20.68 18.56 -13.85
N ALA A 524 -20.20 17.77 -14.82
CA ALA A 524 -20.70 17.80 -16.19
C ALA A 524 -22.05 17.06 -16.32
N ALA A 525 -22.92 17.53 -17.21
CA ALA A 525 -24.21 16.91 -17.50
C ALA A 525 -24.06 15.73 -18.48
N ASP A 526 -24.99 14.77 -18.46
CA ASP A 526 -24.92 13.58 -19.33
C ASP A 526 -24.85 13.90 -20.84
N ALA A 527 -25.47 14.99 -21.28
CA ALA A 527 -25.42 15.47 -22.67
C ALA A 527 -24.04 15.96 -23.10
N GLU A 528 -23.19 16.39 -22.16
CA GLU A 528 -21.83 16.87 -22.43
C GLU A 528 -20.82 15.72 -22.50
N LEU A 529 -21.24 14.49 -22.18
CA LEU A 529 -20.35 13.34 -22.00
C LEU A 529 -20.39 12.34 -23.15
N THR A 530 -21.18 12.56 -24.21
CA THR A 530 -21.21 11.64 -25.35
C THR A 530 -19.85 11.43 -26.01
N TRP A 531 -18.96 12.43 -25.95
CA TRP A 531 -17.61 12.27 -26.48
C TRP A 531 -16.78 11.22 -25.74
N THR A 532 -17.06 10.93 -24.46
CA THR A 532 -16.33 9.92 -23.69
C THR A 532 -16.53 8.52 -24.24
N ASP A 533 -17.62 8.29 -24.98
CA ASP A 533 -17.99 6.97 -25.49
C ASP A 533 -17.11 6.55 -26.69
N SER A 534 -16.38 7.50 -27.29
CA SER A 534 -15.46 7.28 -28.42
C SER A 534 -14.01 7.65 -28.11
N VAL A 535 -13.66 7.85 -26.84
CA VAL A 535 -12.28 8.15 -26.41
C VAL A 535 -11.43 6.90 -26.54
N LEU A 536 -10.21 7.08 -27.06
CA LEU A 536 -9.24 6.03 -27.38
C LEU A 536 -9.73 5.01 -28.41
N ASP A 537 -8.77 4.39 -29.09
CA ASP A 537 -8.98 3.41 -30.14
C ASP A 537 -8.15 2.15 -29.84
N PRO A 538 -8.75 0.94 -29.79
CA PRO A 538 -8.02 -0.31 -29.55
C PRO A 538 -7.05 -0.69 -30.67
N ASP A 539 -7.08 -0.02 -31.82
CA ASP A 539 -6.16 -0.24 -32.93
C ASP A 539 -4.97 0.74 -32.94
N VAL A 540 -4.91 1.67 -31.98
CA VAL A 540 -3.83 2.66 -31.84
C VAL A 540 -2.83 2.27 -30.75
N LEU A 541 -1.56 2.62 -30.97
CA LEU A 541 -0.47 2.39 -30.02
C LEU A 541 -0.77 3.08 -28.69
N THR A 542 -0.87 2.31 -27.61
CA THR A 542 -1.25 2.81 -26.29
C THR A 542 -0.05 2.86 -25.34
N ILE A 543 0.26 4.05 -24.84
CA ILE A 543 1.35 4.29 -23.89
C ILE A 543 0.77 4.54 -22.49
N GLY A 544 1.23 3.77 -21.51
CA GLY A 544 0.83 3.88 -20.12
C GLY A 544 1.81 4.69 -19.28
N PHE A 545 1.27 5.51 -18.37
CA PHE A 545 2.03 6.16 -17.31
C PHE A 545 1.22 6.16 -16.01
N ALA A 546 1.58 5.33 -15.03
CA ALA A 546 0.95 5.42 -13.71
C ALA A 546 1.91 5.29 -12.52
N ARG A 547 1.85 6.27 -11.61
CA ARG A 547 2.71 6.36 -10.43
C ARG A 547 2.24 7.44 -9.47
N ARG A 548 2.78 7.45 -8.23
CA ARG A 548 2.72 8.64 -7.38
C ARG A 548 3.35 9.83 -8.13
N VAL A 549 2.88 11.05 -7.86
CA VAL A 549 3.33 12.28 -8.53
C VAL A 549 4.11 13.20 -7.57
N PRO A 550 5.31 12.79 -7.12
CA PRO A 550 6.33 13.73 -6.64
C PRO A 550 7.08 14.34 -7.83
N THR A 551 7.74 15.46 -7.57
CA THR A 551 8.46 16.25 -8.58
C THR A 551 9.52 15.44 -9.36
N TYR A 552 10.27 14.57 -8.68
CA TYR A 552 11.34 13.79 -9.31
C TYR A 552 10.85 12.73 -10.31
N LYS A 553 9.55 12.39 -10.30
CA LYS A 553 8.95 11.47 -11.28
C LYS A 553 8.52 12.15 -12.57
N ARG A 554 8.66 13.48 -12.66
CA ARG A 554 8.58 14.29 -13.89
C ARG A 554 7.36 14.02 -14.78
N LEU A 555 6.18 14.01 -14.16
CA LEU A 555 4.88 13.84 -14.85
C LEU A 555 4.73 14.80 -16.05
N THR A 556 5.12 16.06 -15.89
CA THR A 556 4.95 17.10 -16.90
C THR A 556 6.09 17.20 -17.90
N LEU A 557 7.10 16.31 -17.87
CA LEU A 557 8.20 16.33 -18.87
C LEU A 557 7.66 16.17 -20.29
N MET A 558 6.62 15.35 -20.48
CA MET A 558 5.94 15.19 -21.77
C MET A 558 5.27 16.48 -22.27
N LEU A 559 5.00 17.44 -21.37
CA LEU A 559 4.43 18.75 -21.71
C LEU A 559 5.51 19.81 -21.93
N ARG A 560 6.80 19.44 -21.92
CA ARG A 560 7.90 20.37 -22.20
C ARG A 560 7.80 20.94 -23.62
N ASP A 561 7.40 20.11 -24.58
CA ASP A 561 7.02 20.52 -25.94
C ASP A 561 5.59 20.05 -26.28
N PRO A 562 4.56 20.83 -25.90
CA PRO A 562 3.16 20.48 -26.15
C PRO A 562 2.84 20.37 -27.64
N ALA A 563 3.52 21.14 -28.50
CA ALA A 563 3.28 21.12 -29.94
C ALA A 563 3.75 19.80 -30.56
N ARG A 564 4.95 19.33 -30.18
CA ARG A 564 5.45 18.00 -30.54
C ARG A 564 4.56 16.90 -30.01
N LEU A 565 4.12 16.97 -28.75
CA LEU A 565 3.19 15.99 -28.19
C LEU A 565 1.86 15.95 -28.97
N LYS A 566 1.27 17.10 -29.30
CA LYS A 566 0.07 17.19 -30.16
C LYS A 566 0.31 16.55 -31.53
N ALA A 567 1.46 16.83 -32.16
CA ALA A 567 1.80 16.27 -33.46
C ALA A 567 1.92 14.73 -33.42
N LEU A 568 2.45 14.16 -32.34
CA LEU A 568 2.51 12.70 -32.14
C LEU A 568 1.13 12.09 -31.89
N LEU A 569 0.35 12.68 -30.98
CA LEU A 569 -1.01 12.23 -30.66
C LEU A 569 -1.93 12.22 -31.89
N LEU A 570 -1.77 13.23 -32.77
CA LEU A 570 -2.63 13.46 -33.92
C LEU A 570 -1.97 13.09 -35.25
N HIS A 571 -0.88 12.33 -35.24
CA HIS A 571 -0.16 11.98 -36.45
C HIS A 571 -1.09 11.26 -37.45
N PRO A 572 -1.18 11.68 -38.73
CA PRO A 572 -2.24 11.24 -39.64
C PRO A 572 -2.19 9.75 -40.02
N LYS A 573 -1.03 9.10 -39.88
CA LYS A 573 -0.82 7.69 -40.23
C LYS A 573 -0.46 6.80 -39.05
N HIS A 574 0.12 7.39 -38.01
CA HIS A 574 0.71 6.67 -36.88
C HIS A 574 0.44 7.44 -35.59
N PRO A 575 -0.84 7.72 -35.28
CA PRO A 575 -1.18 8.40 -34.03
C PRO A 575 -0.75 7.53 -32.86
N ILE A 576 -0.49 8.16 -31.72
CA ILE A 576 -0.32 7.48 -30.44
C ILE A 576 -1.43 7.90 -29.49
N GLN A 577 -1.63 7.13 -28.43
CA GLN A 577 -2.51 7.50 -27.35
C GLN A 577 -1.88 7.25 -25.98
N LEU A 578 -2.24 8.08 -24.99
CA LEU A 578 -1.64 8.06 -23.66
C LEU A 578 -2.71 7.88 -22.57
N VAL A 579 -2.49 6.92 -21.67
CA VAL A 579 -3.29 6.70 -20.47
C VAL A 579 -2.46 7.01 -19.24
N ILE A 580 -2.82 8.08 -18.53
CA ILE A 580 -2.06 8.60 -17.41
C ILE A 580 -2.87 8.47 -16.13
N ALA A 581 -2.25 8.02 -15.03
CA ALA A 581 -2.89 7.95 -13.73
C ALA A 581 -1.90 8.23 -12.61
N GLY A 582 -2.37 8.78 -11.49
CA GLY A 582 -1.48 9.05 -10.37
C GLY A 582 -2.08 9.91 -9.29
N LYS A 583 -1.48 9.84 -8.11
CA LYS A 583 -1.87 10.60 -6.92
C LYS A 583 -0.67 11.43 -6.45
N SER A 584 -0.88 12.71 -6.16
CA SER A 584 0.09 13.53 -5.43
C SER A 584 -0.23 13.51 -3.94
N HIS A 585 0.78 13.68 -3.09
CA HIS A 585 0.57 13.76 -1.65
C HIS A 585 -0.33 14.98 -1.31
N PRO A 586 -1.24 14.90 -0.32
CA PRO A 586 -2.16 16.00 -0.05
C PRO A 586 -1.48 17.34 0.28
N ALA A 587 -0.30 17.27 0.89
CA ALA A 587 0.56 18.42 1.22
C ALA A 587 1.56 18.82 0.12
N ASP A 588 1.66 18.07 -0.97
CA ASP A 588 2.54 18.39 -2.10
C ASP A 588 1.80 19.26 -3.13
N GLU A 589 1.79 20.57 -2.90
CA GLU A 589 1.14 21.51 -3.82
C GLU A 589 1.75 21.48 -5.22
N GLN A 590 3.06 21.22 -5.34
CA GLN A 590 3.74 21.22 -6.64
C GLN A 590 3.30 20.01 -7.46
N GLY A 591 3.24 18.83 -6.86
CA GLY A 591 2.70 17.64 -7.51
C GLY A 591 1.23 17.77 -7.89
N LYS A 592 0.41 18.45 -7.07
CA LYS A 592 -0.99 18.78 -7.43
C LYS A 592 -1.09 19.74 -8.61
N ARG A 593 -0.21 20.75 -8.71
CA ARG A 593 -0.11 21.65 -9.87
C ARG A 593 0.28 20.90 -11.14
N MET A 594 1.26 19.99 -11.06
CA MET A 594 1.64 19.13 -12.18
C MET A 594 0.46 18.28 -12.70
N ILE A 595 -0.36 17.71 -11.79
CA ILE A 595 -1.59 17.00 -12.17
C ILE A 595 -2.57 17.96 -12.84
N GLN A 596 -2.78 19.15 -12.28
CA GLN A 596 -3.71 20.14 -12.82
C GLN A 596 -3.32 20.56 -14.25
N ASP A 597 -2.06 20.87 -14.49
CA ASP A 597 -1.55 21.29 -15.80
C ASP A 597 -1.71 20.18 -16.83
N LEU A 598 -1.42 18.93 -16.45
CA LEU A 598 -1.63 17.77 -17.31
C LEU A 598 -3.11 17.55 -17.62
N VAL A 599 -3.98 17.55 -16.62
CA VAL A 599 -5.42 17.33 -16.84
C VAL A 599 -6.00 18.41 -17.75
N ARG A 600 -5.59 19.67 -17.59
CA ARG A 600 -5.99 20.76 -18.50
C ARG A 600 -5.58 20.48 -19.94
N PHE A 601 -4.36 19.98 -20.16
CA PHE A 601 -3.93 19.56 -21.49
C PHE A 601 -4.75 18.37 -22.00
N THR A 602 -5.04 17.37 -21.16
CA THR A 602 -5.85 16.20 -21.57
C THR A 602 -7.31 16.54 -21.85
N ASP A 603 -7.83 17.62 -21.28
CA ASP A 603 -9.20 18.06 -21.47
C ASP A 603 -9.39 18.90 -22.76
N ASP A 604 -8.30 19.32 -23.41
CA ASP A 604 -8.33 20.08 -24.66
C ASP A 604 -9.05 19.26 -25.76
N PRO A 605 -10.16 19.78 -26.35
CA PRO A 605 -10.92 19.10 -27.40
C PRO A 605 -10.09 18.58 -28.58
N GLU A 606 -8.96 19.23 -28.89
CA GLU A 606 -8.06 18.79 -29.96
C GLU A 606 -7.43 17.42 -29.68
N VAL A 607 -7.14 17.10 -28.41
CA VAL A 607 -6.38 15.88 -28.03
C VAL A 607 -7.10 14.94 -27.07
N ARG A 608 -8.19 15.36 -26.42
CA ARG A 608 -8.91 14.57 -25.38
C ARG A 608 -9.42 13.20 -25.83
N HIS A 609 -9.41 12.92 -27.12
CA HIS A 609 -9.76 11.62 -27.69
C HIS A 609 -8.55 10.67 -27.82
N ARG A 610 -7.33 11.16 -27.55
CA ARG A 610 -6.05 10.44 -27.63
C ARG A 610 -5.24 10.45 -26.32
N ILE A 611 -5.52 11.34 -25.38
CA ILE A 611 -4.81 11.40 -24.11
C ILE A 611 -5.80 11.58 -22.96
N VAL A 612 -5.63 10.81 -21.89
CA VAL A 612 -6.53 10.83 -20.73
C VAL A 612 -5.75 10.82 -19.42
N PHE A 613 -6.30 11.50 -18.41
CA PHE A 613 -5.90 11.34 -17.02
C PHE A 613 -7.01 10.63 -16.23
N LEU A 614 -6.70 9.48 -15.63
CA LEU A 614 -7.62 8.70 -14.81
C LEU A 614 -7.35 8.99 -13.31
N PRO A 615 -8.33 9.56 -12.58
CA PRO A 615 -8.18 9.77 -11.15
C PRO A 615 -8.34 8.46 -10.36
N ASN A 616 -7.81 8.47 -9.16
CA ASN A 616 -7.89 7.40 -8.17
C ASN A 616 -7.22 6.09 -8.62
N TYR A 617 -5.98 6.17 -9.09
CA TYR A 617 -5.15 4.98 -9.35
C TYR A 617 -5.08 4.05 -8.12
N ASP A 618 -5.37 2.77 -8.33
CA ASP A 618 -5.37 1.69 -7.35
C ASP A 618 -5.08 0.33 -8.03
N ILE A 619 -5.11 -0.77 -7.26
CA ILE A 619 -4.83 -2.12 -7.79
C ILE A 619 -5.87 -2.51 -8.85
N ALA A 620 -7.15 -2.19 -8.64
CA ALA A 620 -8.21 -2.54 -9.59
C ALA A 620 -8.00 -1.87 -10.96
N MET A 621 -7.60 -0.60 -10.99
CA MET A 621 -7.20 0.06 -12.24
C MET A 621 -5.93 -0.53 -12.84
N ALA A 622 -4.96 -0.90 -12.01
CA ALA A 622 -3.69 -1.46 -12.48
C ALA A 622 -3.87 -2.80 -13.23
N LEU A 623 -4.83 -3.63 -12.82
CA LEU A 623 -5.11 -4.93 -13.44
C LEU A 623 -5.61 -4.81 -14.90
N THR A 624 -6.22 -3.69 -15.29
CA THR A 624 -6.60 -3.42 -16.69
C THR A 624 -5.57 -2.55 -17.41
N LEU A 625 -4.93 -1.63 -16.69
CA LEU A 625 -3.98 -0.68 -17.24
C LEU A 625 -2.70 -1.34 -17.75
N PHE A 626 -2.04 -2.19 -16.94
CA PHE A 626 -0.79 -2.81 -17.36
C PHE A 626 -0.96 -3.71 -18.60
N PRO A 627 -1.94 -4.63 -18.64
CA PRO A 627 -2.12 -5.48 -19.82
C PRO A 627 -2.53 -4.71 -21.07
N GLY A 628 -3.32 -3.66 -20.93
CA GLY A 628 -3.79 -2.87 -22.08
C GLY A 628 -2.78 -1.87 -22.65
N CYS A 629 -1.66 -1.59 -21.98
CA CYS A 629 -0.63 -0.69 -22.53
C CYS A 629 0.39 -1.47 -23.37
N ASP A 630 0.73 -0.96 -24.55
CA ASP A 630 1.77 -1.53 -25.41
C ASP A 630 3.16 -1.08 -25.00
N VAL A 631 3.28 0.18 -24.58
CA VAL A 631 4.52 0.76 -24.08
C VAL A 631 4.28 1.34 -22.69
N TRP A 632 5.17 1.06 -21.76
CA TRP A 632 5.13 1.59 -20.41
C TRP A 632 6.22 2.65 -20.22
N LEU A 633 5.81 3.89 -19.98
CA LEU A 633 6.69 5.04 -19.88
C LEU A 633 7.13 5.30 -18.43
N ASN A 634 8.43 5.38 -18.20
CA ASN A 634 9.01 5.77 -16.92
C ASN A 634 10.18 6.76 -17.11
N ASN A 635 10.02 8.00 -16.66
CA ASN A 635 11.04 9.05 -16.83
C ASN A 635 11.49 9.69 -15.50
N PRO A 636 11.80 8.92 -14.44
CA PRO A 636 12.29 9.51 -13.20
C PRO A 636 13.63 10.21 -13.41
N LEU A 637 13.97 11.18 -12.56
CA LEU A 637 15.34 11.68 -12.47
C LEU A 637 16.26 10.56 -12.00
N ARG A 638 17.34 10.28 -12.72
CA ARG A 638 18.38 9.33 -12.28
C ARG A 638 19.27 9.96 -11.20
N PRO A 639 19.67 9.25 -10.13
CA PRO A 639 19.31 7.89 -9.72
C PRO A 639 18.22 7.88 -8.62
N LEU A 640 17.10 8.59 -8.82
CA LEU A 640 16.09 8.83 -7.78
C LEU A 640 14.94 7.82 -7.81
N GLU A 641 14.95 6.84 -8.73
CA GLU A 641 14.08 5.66 -8.65
C GLU A 641 14.85 4.48 -8.07
N ALA A 642 14.53 4.09 -6.84
CA ALA A 642 15.21 2.98 -6.17
C ALA A 642 15.09 1.63 -6.91
N CYS A 643 13.93 1.36 -7.53
CA CYS A 643 13.74 0.15 -8.32
C CYS A 643 12.63 0.37 -9.36
N GLY A 644 11.37 0.40 -8.94
CA GLY A 644 10.20 0.61 -9.81
C GLY A 644 9.60 -0.69 -10.36
N THR A 645 8.61 -1.24 -9.67
CA THR A 645 7.98 -2.53 -10.05
C THR A 645 6.93 -2.41 -11.16
N SER A 646 6.52 -1.21 -11.57
CA SER A 646 5.50 -1.02 -12.60
C SER A 646 5.93 -1.49 -13.99
N GLY A 647 7.22 -1.28 -14.33
CA GLY A 647 7.76 -1.75 -15.61
C GLY A 647 7.81 -3.28 -15.70
N MET A 648 8.08 -3.96 -14.58
CA MET A 648 8.01 -5.42 -14.49
C MET A 648 6.60 -5.93 -14.77
N LYS A 649 5.57 -5.25 -14.26
CA LYS A 649 4.16 -5.61 -14.49
C LYS A 649 3.73 -5.43 -15.94
N ALA A 650 4.20 -4.37 -16.59
CA ALA A 650 3.99 -4.19 -18.02
C ALA A 650 4.69 -5.32 -18.80
N ALA A 651 5.94 -5.62 -18.47
CA ALA A 651 6.74 -6.64 -19.16
C ALA A 651 6.13 -8.04 -19.11
N ILE A 652 5.67 -8.50 -17.93
CA ILE A 652 5.03 -9.83 -17.82
C ILE A 652 3.68 -9.92 -18.56
N ASN A 653 3.10 -8.78 -18.95
CA ASN A 653 1.92 -8.73 -19.81
C ASN A 653 2.25 -8.50 -21.30
N GLY A 654 3.53 -8.58 -21.68
CA GLY A 654 3.97 -8.37 -23.07
C GLY A 654 4.03 -6.90 -23.51
N GLY A 655 4.01 -5.95 -22.56
CA GLY A 655 4.26 -4.54 -22.82
C GLY A 655 5.76 -4.23 -22.86
N LEU A 656 6.17 -3.36 -23.77
CA LEU A 656 7.56 -2.86 -23.87
C LEU A 656 7.80 -1.72 -22.89
N ASN A 657 9.04 -1.50 -22.49
CA ASN A 657 9.41 -0.39 -21.60
C ASN A 657 10.08 0.74 -22.39
N LEU A 658 9.68 1.98 -22.09
CA LEU A 658 10.39 3.19 -22.50
C LEU A 658 10.80 3.91 -21.21
N SER A 659 12.07 3.81 -20.83
CA SER A 659 12.49 4.27 -19.51
C SER A 659 13.90 4.83 -19.45
N VAL A 660 14.12 5.77 -18.53
CA VAL A 660 15.47 6.15 -18.09
C VAL A 660 16.15 4.92 -17.48
N LEU A 661 17.46 4.74 -17.71
CA LEU A 661 18.29 3.67 -17.12
C LEU A 661 18.50 3.95 -15.62
N ASP A 662 17.46 3.71 -14.84
CA ASP A 662 17.44 3.86 -13.39
C ASP A 662 16.66 2.71 -12.74
N GLY A 663 16.88 2.49 -11.45
CA GLY A 663 16.24 1.42 -10.70
C GLY A 663 16.42 0.03 -11.34
N TRP A 664 15.33 -0.69 -11.55
CA TRP A 664 15.36 -2.05 -12.13
C TRP A 664 15.73 -2.06 -13.62
N TRP A 665 15.45 -0.97 -14.34
CA TRP A 665 15.61 -0.94 -15.78
C TRP A 665 17.08 -0.89 -16.19
N ASP A 666 17.92 -0.26 -15.36
CA ASP A 666 19.39 -0.28 -15.48
C ASP A 666 19.95 -1.71 -15.45
N GLU A 667 19.26 -2.65 -14.77
CA GLU A 667 19.67 -4.06 -14.68
C GLU A 667 19.15 -4.93 -15.84
N MET A 668 17.98 -4.59 -16.39
CA MET A 668 17.22 -5.48 -17.28
C MET A 668 17.24 -5.05 -18.74
N TYR A 669 17.59 -3.81 -19.05
CA TYR A 669 17.66 -3.36 -20.45
C TYR A 669 18.78 -4.08 -21.21
N ASP A 670 18.44 -4.72 -22.33
CA ASP A 670 19.38 -5.47 -23.18
C ASP A 670 19.58 -4.85 -24.57
N GLY A 671 18.81 -3.81 -24.92
CA GLY A 671 18.83 -3.17 -26.23
C GLY A 671 17.72 -3.62 -27.18
N ASP A 672 17.11 -4.77 -26.92
CA ASP A 672 16.08 -5.38 -27.78
C ASP A 672 14.70 -5.44 -27.08
N ASN A 673 14.65 -5.28 -25.75
CA ASN A 673 13.46 -5.41 -24.92
C ASN A 673 12.70 -4.09 -24.60
N GLY A 674 13.02 -3.01 -25.31
CA GLY A 674 12.41 -1.70 -25.15
C GLY A 674 13.33 -0.56 -25.57
N TRP A 675 13.17 0.60 -24.94
CA TRP A 675 13.96 1.80 -25.22
C TRP A 675 14.50 2.43 -23.94
N ALA A 676 15.77 2.79 -23.97
CA ALA A 676 16.40 3.64 -22.98
C ALA A 676 16.23 5.13 -23.33
N ILE A 677 15.76 5.93 -22.38
CA ILE A 677 15.82 7.40 -22.48
C ILE A 677 17.26 7.82 -22.13
N PRO A 678 17.99 8.50 -23.06
CA PRO A 678 19.36 8.94 -22.80
C PRO A 678 19.42 9.84 -21.57
N THR A 679 20.28 9.53 -20.60
CA THR A 679 20.44 10.39 -19.41
C THR A 679 21.42 11.51 -19.69
N ALA A 680 21.07 12.75 -19.33
CA ALA A 680 21.99 13.86 -19.46
C ALA A 680 23.22 13.70 -18.55
N ASN A 681 24.35 14.29 -18.95
CA ASN A 681 25.58 14.25 -18.17
C ASN A 681 25.38 14.83 -16.75
N ASN A 682 26.14 14.31 -15.77
CA ASN A 682 26.01 14.70 -14.35
C ASN A 682 26.21 16.22 -14.09
N GLY A 683 26.83 16.96 -15.00
CA GLY A 683 27.03 18.41 -14.91
C GLY A 683 25.95 19.27 -15.59
N ALA A 684 24.96 18.66 -16.25
CA ALA A 684 23.86 19.39 -16.88
C ALA A 684 22.97 20.05 -15.83
N SER A 685 22.52 21.28 -16.11
CA SER A 685 21.46 21.94 -15.34
C SER A 685 20.16 21.14 -15.42
N ALA A 686 19.22 21.42 -14.51
CA ALA A 686 17.92 20.77 -14.52
C ALA A 686 17.18 20.99 -15.85
N ASP A 687 17.25 22.20 -16.41
CA ASP A 687 16.60 22.53 -17.68
C ASP A 687 17.26 21.84 -18.87
N GLU A 688 18.60 21.84 -18.96
CA GLU A 688 19.32 21.12 -20.04
C GLU A 688 19.05 19.61 -20.00
N ARG A 689 18.95 19.03 -18.79
CA ARG A 689 18.59 17.63 -18.62
C ARG A 689 17.21 17.36 -19.17
N ASP A 690 16.23 18.16 -18.77
CA ASP A 690 14.86 17.98 -19.21
C ASP A 690 14.70 18.27 -20.71
N ASP A 691 15.52 19.13 -21.33
CA ASP A 691 15.58 19.31 -22.79
C ASP A 691 16.07 18.06 -23.54
N ILE A 692 17.06 17.36 -22.99
CA ILE A 692 17.63 16.15 -23.60
C ILE A 692 16.68 14.95 -23.42
N GLU A 693 16.01 14.87 -22.28
CA GLU A 693 15.23 13.70 -21.85
C GLU A 693 13.75 13.75 -22.26
N ALA A 694 13.26 14.87 -22.82
CA ALA A 694 11.90 15.05 -23.33
C ALA A 694 11.76 14.77 -24.84
#